data_AF-A0A328WC99-F1
#
_entry.id   AF-A0A328WC99-F1
#
_cell.length_a   1.000
_cell.length_b   1.000
_cell.length_c   1.000
_cell.angle_alpha   90.00
_cell.angle_beta   90.00
_cell.angle_gamma   90.00
#
_symmetry.space_group_name_H-M   'P 1'
#
loop_
_entity.id
_entity.type
_entity.pdbx_description
1 polymer ?
#
loop_
_entity_poly.entity_id
_entity_poly.type
_entity_poly.pdbx_seq_one_letter_code
_entity_poly.pdbx_strand_id
1 'polypeptide(L)'
;MREILRQYAAGYAKSEEQLTLMEDDQSSIHYPEVYLFIGDKTVPAIEPIMEIHNRKWDNSASVVYFHVGTDRSGDREPKGSESSGRLHRYHLQLPASDGSSKSARKELYQDFYRDPHHLAGLNKAIRKLSHHISDYGRSYSSFDRIHLSVITRVDDPFNVFIPEISLLAESIFQQSFKSVQMDMYALINEREQIDSYGYASSVGVAFLRELELMQSREYSFSAPLQVTEDGLTIPVVHPASPLFDLVYVLSDKNERGISGYAGMQDIYDIICHLGLLKNRKQKDETYDGVRGIYNNTSFKSNIMTESGRQGFVSAGFARVKRPNEPIALTVLYHLCRGLLLRMKGGPEPEVHECLTYFGLNPEAVSARADRMLPNPEHLDGLKGMMSHPVSYAGLKRMNIREAEEALFGDGCRQFFHSNYELEVQKRLRDMSTSEELHRALRRTLADHPQIGCYQIVKWTSDKAGEGILLEAVRSRIRDLGSLLKSEQDGLNRYYEESVESQPFKKLPFRDKQNVRHFIRYFVGEVYRRKYELLQLETELELYKLYETELERIHRQYKQQANMLDQLEAELLEAAKSSIRTADDYIGQNLMEYYGLVTEELMLELESKRGQGVFFEERYVGNLSIVTHEGIEPILSNMIRVCLRDLLTAEPFVQTFEEELLRRANVTIDYNNKQVLAKEDLFKVLYRMLEENSVTLVRLLDYTQEHRYEEKYFFGDADSEFVRYAIHADEALRVYKLGIVHEKRSSGVEKLNLMGGFHLEDLMYYRNGRTYYETYTANGYEFHGMEPAQLPELR
;
A
#
# COMPACT_ATOMS: atom_id res chain seq x y z
N MET A 1 0.92 2.57 -8.04
CA MET A 1 1.05 3.27 -6.73
C MET A 1 0.31 2.61 -5.56
N ARG A 2 -1.04 2.56 -5.51
CA ARG A 2 -1.79 2.00 -4.35
C ARG A 2 -1.34 0.59 -3.95
N GLU A 3 -1.07 -0.26 -4.93
CA GLU A 3 -0.57 -1.62 -4.68
C GLU A 3 0.83 -1.65 -4.08
N ILE A 4 1.74 -0.76 -4.52
CA ILE A 4 3.08 -0.60 -3.94
C ILE A 4 2.98 -0.16 -2.48
N LEU A 5 2.12 0.81 -2.17
CA LEU A 5 1.89 1.28 -0.79
C LEU A 5 1.32 0.17 0.10
N ARG A 6 0.38 -0.62 -0.43
CA ARG A 6 -0.20 -1.77 0.29
C ARG A 6 0.85 -2.85 0.55
N GLN A 7 1.66 -3.20 -0.45
CA GLN A 7 2.75 -4.17 -0.30
C GLN A 7 3.82 -3.70 0.68
N TYR A 8 4.18 -2.41 0.66
CA TYR A 8 5.10 -1.81 1.61
C TYR A 8 4.57 -1.86 3.04
N ALA A 9 3.34 -1.37 3.28
CA ALA A 9 2.75 -1.37 4.61
C ALA A 9 2.59 -2.78 5.19
N ALA A 10 2.05 -3.72 4.39
CA ALA A 10 1.89 -5.11 4.79
C ALA A 10 3.25 -5.82 4.98
N GLY A 11 4.24 -5.49 4.14
CA GLY A 11 5.60 -6.02 4.25
C GLY A 11 6.29 -5.60 5.54
N TYR A 12 6.17 -4.32 5.92
CA TYR A 12 6.69 -3.81 7.18
C TYR A 12 5.97 -4.43 8.39
N ALA A 13 4.63 -4.50 8.36
CA ALA A 13 3.87 -5.12 9.44
C ALA A 13 4.27 -6.59 9.65
N LYS A 14 4.51 -7.32 8.56
CA LYS A 14 4.98 -8.71 8.60
C LYS A 14 6.40 -8.83 9.14
N SER A 15 7.34 -7.96 8.76
CA SER A 15 8.72 -8.02 9.27
C SER A 15 8.78 -7.74 10.78
N GLU A 16 7.99 -6.78 11.26
CA GLU A 16 7.88 -6.48 12.70
C GLU A 16 7.32 -7.66 13.49
N GLU A 17 6.27 -8.32 12.98
CA GLU A 17 5.72 -9.51 13.63
C GLU A 17 6.70 -10.70 13.60
N GLN A 18 7.50 -10.87 12.54
CA GLN A 18 8.49 -11.96 12.45
C GLN A 18 9.72 -11.75 13.33
N LEU A 19 10.29 -10.52 13.38
CA LEU A 19 11.43 -10.20 14.25
C LEU A 19 11.13 -10.50 15.71
N THR A 20 9.87 -10.30 16.09
CA THR A 20 9.37 -10.55 17.43
C THR A 20 9.29 -12.05 17.78
N LEU A 21 9.04 -12.92 16.79
CA LEU A 21 8.86 -14.37 17.01
C LEU A 21 10.17 -15.16 17.03
N MET A 22 11.20 -14.72 16.30
CA MET A 22 12.49 -15.44 16.23
C MET A 22 13.21 -15.60 17.59
N GLU A 23 12.81 -14.83 18.60
CA GLU A 23 13.35 -14.92 19.97
C GLU A 23 12.50 -15.80 20.91
N ASP A 24 11.40 -16.41 20.44
CA ASP A 24 10.41 -17.12 21.25
C ASP A 24 10.13 -18.58 20.82
N ASP A 25 10.85 -19.51 21.47
CA ASP A 25 10.65 -20.96 21.28
C ASP A 25 9.21 -21.46 21.57
N GLN A 26 8.38 -20.70 22.30
CA GLN A 26 7.05 -21.16 22.74
C GLN A 26 5.96 -21.07 21.67
N SER A 27 6.27 -20.43 20.53
CA SER A 27 5.36 -20.30 19.37
C SER A 27 5.43 -21.51 18.41
N SER A 28 6.23 -22.53 18.73
CA SER A 28 6.42 -23.74 17.92
C SER A 28 5.44 -24.87 18.27
N ILE A 29 4.92 -25.56 17.24
CA ILE A 29 4.07 -26.75 17.44
C ILE A 29 4.92 -27.97 17.82
N HIS A 30 4.41 -28.75 18.77
CA HIS A 30 5.09 -29.88 19.39
C HIS A 30 4.91 -31.18 18.59
N TYR A 31 3.69 -31.43 18.13
CA TYR A 31 3.27 -32.58 17.33
C TYR A 31 2.85 -32.15 15.92
N PRO A 32 2.89 -33.06 14.92
CA PRO A 32 2.27 -32.84 13.61
C PRO A 32 0.82 -32.36 13.69
N GLU A 33 0.49 -31.34 12.88
CA GLU A 33 -0.84 -30.74 12.78
C GLU A 33 -1.32 -30.77 11.33
N VAL A 34 -2.52 -31.30 11.12
CA VAL A 34 -3.18 -31.38 9.80
C VAL A 34 -4.51 -30.63 9.84
N TYR A 35 -4.66 -29.66 8.95
CA TYR A 35 -5.91 -28.96 8.73
C TYR A 35 -6.66 -29.59 7.55
N LEU A 36 -7.77 -30.27 7.85
CA LEU A 36 -8.60 -30.97 6.89
C LEU A 36 -9.85 -30.14 6.57
N PHE A 37 -9.87 -29.51 5.41
CA PHE A 37 -10.98 -28.71 4.89
C PHE A 37 -11.92 -29.58 4.06
N ILE A 38 -13.17 -29.70 4.48
CA ILE A 38 -14.18 -30.52 3.81
C ILE A 38 -15.26 -29.61 3.23
N GLY A 39 -15.40 -29.62 1.91
CA GLY A 39 -16.41 -28.88 1.15
C GLY A 39 -15.89 -27.66 0.40
N ASP A 40 -16.63 -27.24 -0.62
CA ASP A 40 -16.23 -26.15 -1.52
C ASP A 40 -16.34 -24.78 -0.83
N LYS A 41 -17.28 -24.61 0.10
CA LYS A 41 -17.45 -23.35 0.85
C LYS A 41 -16.37 -23.11 1.90
N THR A 42 -15.46 -24.06 2.12
CA THR A 42 -14.30 -23.89 3.03
C THR A 42 -13.07 -23.29 2.35
N VAL A 43 -13.05 -23.23 1.00
CA VAL A 43 -11.90 -22.70 0.23
C VAL A 43 -11.46 -21.29 0.68
N PRO A 44 -12.37 -20.33 0.99
CA PRO A 44 -11.97 -19.01 1.47
C PRO A 44 -11.23 -18.99 2.81
N ALA A 45 -11.27 -20.07 3.59
CA ALA A 45 -10.60 -20.18 4.89
C ALA A 45 -9.14 -20.63 4.78
N ILE A 46 -8.76 -21.30 3.68
CA ILE A 46 -7.46 -21.97 3.55
C ILE A 46 -6.31 -20.95 3.55
N GLU A 47 -6.33 -19.98 2.63
CA GLU A 47 -5.24 -19.01 2.47
C GLU A 47 -5.08 -18.13 3.73
N PRO A 48 -6.14 -17.58 4.34
CA PRO A 48 -5.99 -16.81 5.59
C PRO A 48 -5.38 -17.61 6.74
N ILE A 49 -5.77 -18.88 6.92
CA ILE A 49 -5.19 -19.74 7.97
C ILE A 49 -3.71 -20.02 7.67
N MET A 50 -3.36 -20.27 6.40
CA MET A 50 -1.97 -20.43 5.98
C MET A 50 -1.13 -19.19 6.26
N GLU A 51 -1.65 -18.00 5.93
CA GLU A 51 -1.00 -16.72 6.21
C GLU A 51 -0.80 -16.49 7.70
N ILE A 52 -1.81 -16.80 8.54
CA ILE A 52 -1.71 -16.67 10.00
C ILE A 52 -0.62 -17.59 10.55
N HIS A 53 -0.57 -18.88 10.14
CA HIS A 53 0.50 -19.78 10.59
C HIS A 53 1.89 -19.33 10.12
N ASN A 54 2.05 -18.95 8.84
CA ASN A 54 3.33 -18.45 8.30
C ASN A 54 3.84 -17.21 9.03
N ARG A 55 2.93 -16.45 9.63
CA ARG A 55 3.22 -15.23 10.35
C ARG A 55 3.45 -15.44 11.84
N LYS A 56 2.83 -16.45 12.46
CA LYS A 56 2.81 -16.65 13.91
C LYS A 56 3.59 -17.86 14.41
N TRP A 57 3.82 -18.89 13.59
CA TRP A 57 4.44 -20.15 14.03
C TRP A 57 5.80 -20.34 13.40
N ASP A 58 6.82 -20.58 14.22
CA ASP A 58 8.21 -20.76 13.78
C ASP A 58 8.39 -21.96 12.85
N ASN A 59 7.73 -23.08 13.16
CA ASN A 59 7.73 -24.29 12.34
C ASN A 59 6.49 -24.40 11.44
N SER A 60 5.89 -23.28 11.03
CA SER A 60 4.76 -23.21 10.09
C SER A 60 5.00 -23.95 8.76
N ALA A 61 6.26 -24.09 8.34
CA ALA A 61 6.64 -24.88 7.17
C ALA A 61 6.25 -26.37 7.29
N SER A 62 6.06 -26.87 8.51
CA SER A 62 5.66 -28.26 8.79
C SER A 62 4.15 -28.45 8.97
N VAL A 63 3.34 -27.39 8.88
CA VAL A 63 1.87 -27.52 8.93
C VAL A 63 1.35 -27.98 7.58
N VAL A 64 0.47 -28.98 7.61
CA VAL A 64 -0.06 -29.60 6.40
C VAL A 64 -1.54 -29.25 6.24
N TYR A 65 -1.92 -28.87 5.01
CA TYR A 65 -3.28 -28.46 4.69
C TYR A 65 -3.84 -29.40 3.63
N PHE A 66 -5.00 -29.98 3.87
CA PHE A 66 -5.66 -30.90 2.95
C PHE A 66 -7.10 -30.46 2.71
N HIS A 67 -7.46 -30.22 1.44
CA HIS A 67 -8.81 -29.83 1.03
C HIS A 67 -9.45 -30.92 0.19
N VAL A 68 -10.71 -31.22 0.50
CA VAL A 68 -11.54 -32.19 -0.22
C VAL A 68 -12.84 -31.50 -0.67
N GLY A 69 -13.08 -31.45 -1.99
CA GLY A 69 -14.22 -30.73 -2.59
C GLY A 69 -14.63 -31.23 -3.99
N THR A 70 -15.50 -30.51 -4.70
CA THR A 70 -16.17 -30.97 -5.95
C THR A 70 -15.91 -30.12 -7.20
N ASP A 71 -15.02 -29.12 -7.13
CA ASP A 71 -14.56 -28.30 -8.29
C ASP A 71 -15.65 -27.39 -8.91
N ARG A 72 -16.80 -27.21 -8.24
CA ARG A 72 -17.93 -26.39 -8.73
C ARG A 72 -17.68 -24.87 -8.66
N SER A 73 -16.68 -24.41 -7.94
CA SER A 73 -16.26 -23.00 -7.95
C SER A 73 -15.32 -22.72 -9.12
N GLY A 74 -15.92 -22.46 -10.29
CA GLY A 74 -15.20 -21.94 -11.45
C GLY A 74 -14.38 -20.68 -11.11
N ASP A 75 -13.20 -20.58 -11.72
CA ASP A 75 -12.32 -19.41 -11.78
C ASP A 75 -11.94 -18.77 -10.44
N ARG A 76 -10.90 -19.36 -9.83
CA ARG A 76 -9.68 -18.67 -9.35
C ARG A 76 -8.79 -19.74 -8.73
N GLU A 77 -7.94 -20.36 -9.54
CA GLU A 77 -6.62 -20.67 -9.00
C GLU A 77 -6.05 -19.35 -8.47
N PRO A 78 -5.76 -19.21 -7.16
CA PRO A 78 -5.05 -18.04 -6.70
C PRO A 78 -3.69 -18.06 -7.40
N LYS A 79 -3.54 -17.19 -8.42
CA LYS A 79 -2.27 -16.88 -9.08
C LYS A 79 -1.31 -16.37 -8.00
N GLY A 80 -0.59 -17.30 -7.34
CA GLY A 80 0.29 -17.02 -6.22
C GLY A 80 0.58 -18.21 -5.28
N SER A 81 -0.34 -19.18 -5.14
CA SER A 81 -0.27 -20.19 -4.04
C SER A 81 0.22 -21.60 -4.47
N GLU A 82 0.49 -21.84 -5.76
CA GLU A 82 1.24 -23.06 -6.19
C GLU A 82 2.69 -23.10 -5.65
N SER A 83 3.13 -22.03 -4.97
CA SER A 83 4.50 -21.85 -4.47
C SER A 83 4.80 -22.56 -3.14
N SER A 84 3.83 -23.22 -2.48
CA SER A 84 4.07 -23.98 -1.25
C SER A 84 3.57 -25.41 -1.41
N GLY A 85 4.47 -26.40 -1.52
CA GLY A 85 4.14 -27.83 -1.58
C GLY A 85 3.44 -28.42 -0.33
N ARG A 86 2.80 -27.58 0.50
CA ARG A 86 2.14 -27.88 1.78
C ARG A 86 0.61 -28.00 1.68
N LEU A 87 0.02 -27.46 0.61
CA LEU A 87 -1.42 -27.54 0.36
C LEU A 87 -1.73 -28.66 -0.64
N HIS A 88 -2.46 -29.65 -0.17
CA HIS A 88 -2.92 -30.77 -0.97
C HIS A 88 -4.41 -30.62 -1.23
N ARG A 89 -4.84 -30.77 -2.49
CA ARG A 89 -6.25 -30.74 -2.88
C ARG A 89 -6.64 -32.07 -3.50
N TYR A 90 -7.80 -32.59 -3.10
CA TYR A 90 -8.41 -33.74 -3.73
C TYR A 90 -9.82 -33.39 -4.17
N HIS A 91 -10.05 -33.49 -5.49
CA HIS A 91 -11.32 -33.15 -6.11
C HIS A 91 -12.09 -34.45 -6.39
N LEU A 92 -13.30 -34.55 -5.83
CA LEU A 92 -14.24 -35.61 -6.19
C LEU A 92 -14.98 -35.19 -7.46
N GLN A 93 -14.78 -35.97 -8.53
CA GLN A 93 -15.44 -35.76 -9.81
C GLN A 93 -16.88 -36.30 -9.75
N LEU A 94 -17.75 -35.56 -9.07
CA LEU A 94 -19.16 -35.90 -9.00
C LEU A 94 -19.91 -35.41 -10.25
N PRO A 95 -20.95 -36.13 -10.73
CA PRO A 95 -21.80 -35.66 -11.80
C PRO A 95 -22.40 -34.28 -11.45
N ALA A 96 -22.57 -33.42 -12.45
CA ALA A 96 -23.24 -32.14 -12.27
C ALA A 96 -24.72 -32.36 -11.93
N SER A 97 -25.04 -32.52 -10.64
CA SER A 97 -26.40 -32.29 -10.12
C SER A 97 -26.70 -30.79 -10.27
N ASP A 98 -27.60 -30.46 -11.19
CA ASP A 98 -28.21 -29.14 -11.32
C ASP A 98 -28.69 -28.73 -9.92
N GLY A 99 -28.19 -27.62 -9.37
CA GLY A 99 -28.41 -27.18 -7.98
C GLY A 99 -29.87 -26.93 -7.55
N SER A 100 -30.84 -27.41 -8.31
CA SER A 100 -32.28 -27.40 -8.10
C SER A 100 -32.87 -28.75 -7.68
N SER A 101 -32.07 -29.82 -7.54
CA SER A 101 -32.58 -31.11 -7.05
C SER A 101 -32.97 -31.01 -5.57
N LYS A 102 -34.21 -31.41 -5.26
CA LYS A 102 -34.73 -31.52 -3.88
C LYS A 102 -33.92 -32.51 -3.02
N SER A 103 -33.13 -33.38 -3.65
CA SER A 103 -32.34 -34.46 -3.04
C SER A 103 -30.83 -34.30 -3.28
N ALA A 104 -30.34 -33.12 -3.65
CA ALA A 104 -28.95 -32.90 -4.05
C ALA A 104 -27.90 -33.43 -3.04
N ARG A 105 -28.10 -33.20 -1.73
CA ARG A 105 -27.17 -33.66 -0.67
C ARG A 105 -27.17 -35.19 -0.51
N LYS A 106 -28.33 -35.83 -0.67
CA LYS A 106 -28.46 -37.30 -0.61
C LYS A 106 -27.95 -37.98 -1.89
N GLU A 107 -28.23 -37.41 -3.06
CA GLU A 107 -27.69 -37.88 -4.34
C GLU A 107 -26.17 -37.84 -4.33
N LEU A 108 -25.59 -36.73 -3.85
CA LEU A 108 -24.15 -36.57 -3.65
C LEU A 108 -23.58 -37.70 -2.79
N TYR A 109 -24.23 -38.00 -1.66
CA TYR A 109 -23.85 -39.12 -0.79
C TYR A 109 -23.89 -40.48 -1.52
N GLN A 110 -24.96 -40.76 -2.26
CA GLN A 110 -25.13 -42.02 -2.98
C GLN A 110 -24.11 -42.18 -4.12
N ASP A 111 -23.80 -41.10 -4.84
CA ASP A 111 -22.87 -41.12 -5.97
C ASP A 111 -21.43 -41.42 -5.54
N PHE A 112 -21.04 -41.02 -4.32
CA PHE A 112 -19.74 -41.39 -3.76
C PHE A 112 -19.55 -42.90 -3.63
N TYR A 113 -20.59 -43.63 -3.21
CA TYR A 113 -20.54 -45.09 -3.07
C TYR A 113 -20.77 -45.85 -4.38
N ARG A 114 -21.25 -45.17 -5.44
CA ARG A 114 -21.48 -45.80 -6.76
C ARG A 114 -20.17 -46.04 -7.53
N ASP A 115 -19.23 -45.11 -7.44
CA ASP A 115 -17.94 -45.21 -8.14
C ASP A 115 -16.79 -45.53 -7.17
N PRO A 116 -16.22 -46.75 -7.19
CA PRO A 116 -15.13 -47.13 -6.31
C PRO A 116 -13.84 -46.32 -6.54
N HIS A 117 -13.69 -45.63 -7.68
CA HIS A 117 -12.53 -44.79 -7.96
C HIS A 117 -12.45 -43.58 -7.03
N HIS A 118 -13.58 -43.05 -6.58
CA HIS A 118 -13.60 -41.91 -5.65
C HIS A 118 -12.93 -42.25 -4.32
N LEU A 119 -13.25 -43.41 -3.76
CA LEU A 119 -12.69 -43.87 -2.49
C LEU A 119 -11.20 -44.26 -2.64
N ALA A 120 -10.84 -44.92 -3.74
CA ALA A 120 -9.46 -45.29 -4.02
C ALA A 120 -8.56 -44.05 -4.21
N GLY A 121 -9.05 -43.03 -4.92
CA GLY A 121 -8.34 -41.76 -5.10
C GLY A 121 -8.15 -41.01 -3.79
N LEU A 122 -9.18 -40.97 -2.93
CA LEU A 122 -9.10 -40.34 -1.61
C LEU A 122 -8.08 -41.05 -0.70
N ASN A 123 -8.11 -42.39 -0.66
CA ASN A 123 -7.11 -43.20 0.05
C ASN A 123 -5.69 -42.87 -0.40
N LYS A 124 -5.47 -42.81 -1.72
CA LYS A 124 -4.16 -42.48 -2.30
C LYS A 124 -3.70 -41.07 -1.91
N ALA A 125 -4.62 -40.09 -1.90
CA ALA A 125 -4.32 -38.72 -1.50
C ALA A 125 -3.92 -38.62 -0.03
N ILE A 126 -4.67 -39.26 0.89
CA ILE A 126 -4.36 -39.24 2.32
C ILE A 126 -3.07 -40.04 2.64
N ARG A 127 -2.81 -41.17 1.96
CA ARG A 127 -1.54 -41.91 2.12
C ARG A 127 -0.35 -41.06 1.69
N LYS A 128 -0.45 -40.35 0.55
CA LYS A 128 0.59 -39.38 0.13
C LYS A 128 0.80 -38.29 1.18
N LEU A 129 -0.27 -37.80 1.78
CA LEU A 129 -0.21 -36.82 2.87
C LEU A 129 0.57 -37.36 4.08
N SER A 130 0.25 -38.60 4.50
CA SER A 130 0.93 -39.26 5.62
C SER A 130 2.43 -39.47 5.35
N HIS A 131 2.81 -39.80 4.11
CA HIS A 131 4.22 -39.88 3.72
C HIS A 131 4.89 -38.50 3.77
N HIS A 132 4.21 -37.46 3.27
CA HIS A 132 4.74 -36.09 3.29
C HIS A 132 4.97 -35.57 4.71
N ILE A 133 4.07 -35.85 5.65
CA ILE A 133 4.24 -35.48 7.08
C ILE A 133 5.47 -36.18 7.67
N SER A 134 5.72 -37.44 7.27
CA SER A 134 6.88 -38.20 7.73
C SER A 134 8.22 -37.59 7.28
N ASP A 135 8.25 -36.94 6.11
CA ASP A 135 9.45 -36.24 5.61
C ASP A 135 9.84 -35.05 6.51
N TYR A 136 8.87 -34.42 7.19
CA TYR A 136 9.10 -33.32 8.14
C TYR A 136 9.33 -33.77 9.58
N GLY A 137 9.53 -35.06 9.85
CA GLY A 137 9.67 -35.59 11.21
C GLY A 137 10.71 -34.90 12.10
N ARG A 138 11.75 -34.28 11.51
CA ARG A 138 12.78 -33.50 12.24
C ARG A 138 12.34 -32.12 12.71
N SER A 139 11.24 -31.59 12.17
CA SER A 139 10.71 -30.25 12.47
C SER A 139 9.79 -30.23 13.70
N TYR A 140 9.39 -31.40 14.21
CA TYR A 140 8.54 -31.55 15.39
C TYR A 140 9.34 -32.00 16.59
N SER A 141 8.87 -31.63 17.80
CA SER A 141 9.50 -32.07 19.05
C SER A 141 9.16 -33.52 19.40
N SER A 142 8.00 -34.02 18.97
CA SER A 142 7.60 -35.43 19.11
C SER A 142 6.75 -35.88 17.92
N PHE A 143 6.93 -37.14 17.52
CA PHE A 143 6.20 -37.76 16.41
C PHE A 143 5.25 -38.88 16.89
N ASP A 144 4.90 -38.90 18.17
CA ASP A 144 4.03 -39.94 18.74
C ASP A 144 2.53 -39.70 18.47
N ARG A 145 2.13 -38.42 18.35
CA ARG A 145 0.73 -38.00 18.20
C ARG A 145 0.58 -37.12 16.97
N ILE A 146 -0.62 -37.06 16.42
CA ILE A 146 -1.00 -36.15 15.34
C ILE A 146 -2.33 -35.48 15.69
N HIS A 147 -2.41 -34.18 15.46
CA HIS A 147 -3.64 -33.40 15.59
C HIS A 147 -4.29 -33.24 14.22
N LEU A 148 -5.58 -33.55 14.14
CA LEU A 148 -6.41 -33.44 12.96
C LEU A 148 -7.53 -32.44 13.23
N SER A 149 -7.37 -31.24 12.66
CA SER A 149 -8.34 -30.14 12.75
C SER A 149 -9.27 -30.17 11.54
N VAL A 150 -10.48 -30.72 11.70
CA VAL A 150 -11.49 -30.84 10.63
C VAL A 150 -12.30 -29.55 10.54
N ILE A 151 -12.30 -28.89 9.39
CA ILE A 151 -12.98 -27.60 9.17
C ILE A 151 -14.04 -27.77 8.08
N THR A 152 -15.27 -27.36 8.38
CA THR A 152 -16.40 -27.38 7.44
C THR A 152 -17.29 -26.16 7.60
N ARG A 153 -18.04 -25.82 6.56
CA ARG A 153 -19.20 -24.94 6.69
C ARG A 153 -20.47 -25.73 6.93
N VAL A 154 -21.37 -25.20 7.77
CA VAL A 154 -22.62 -25.89 8.13
C VAL A 154 -23.57 -26.01 6.95
N ASP A 155 -23.58 -25.02 6.06
CA ASP A 155 -24.48 -24.94 4.91
C ASP A 155 -23.85 -25.48 3.60
N ASP A 156 -22.73 -26.19 3.71
CA ASP A 156 -22.09 -26.87 2.57
C ASP A 156 -22.67 -28.29 2.42
N PRO A 157 -23.31 -28.65 1.30
CA PRO A 157 -23.82 -30.01 1.10
C PRO A 157 -22.77 -31.12 1.25
N PHE A 158 -21.49 -30.82 0.99
CA PHE A 158 -20.39 -31.79 1.04
C PHE A 158 -20.07 -32.27 2.46
N ASN A 159 -20.55 -31.56 3.49
CA ASN A 159 -20.36 -31.95 4.89
C ASN A 159 -21.01 -33.28 5.28
N VAL A 160 -21.84 -33.86 4.39
CA VAL A 160 -22.39 -35.22 4.55
C VAL A 160 -21.30 -36.30 4.63
N PHE A 161 -20.10 -36.03 4.09
CA PHE A 161 -18.96 -36.96 4.09
C PHE A 161 -18.00 -36.80 5.27
N ILE A 162 -18.36 -35.99 6.27
CA ILE A 162 -17.48 -35.76 7.42
C ILE A 162 -17.12 -37.07 8.14
N PRO A 163 -18.07 -37.99 8.42
CA PRO A 163 -17.72 -39.28 9.01
C PRO A 163 -16.74 -40.07 8.15
N GLU A 164 -17.02 -40.24 6.84
CA GLU A 164 -16.21 -41.03 5.92
C GLU A 164 -14.79 -40.49 5.78
N ILE A 165 -14.64 -39.20 5.53
CA ILE A 165 -13.32 -38.59 5.28
C ILE A 165 -12.52 -38.54 6.57
N SER A 166 -13.14 -38.17 7.70
CA SER A 166 -12.46 -38.03 8.99
C SER A 166 -11.97 -39.38 9.51
N LEU A 167 -12.83 -40.42 9.49
CA LEU A 167 -12.46 -41.77 9.93
C LEU A 167 -11.45 -42.43 8.99
N LEU A 168 -11.52 -42.17 7.68
CA LEU A 168 -10.51 -42.64 6.75
C LEU A 168 -9.14 -42.00 7.04
N ALA A 169 -9.12 -40.68 7.28
CA ALA A 169 -7.91 -39.96 7.64
C ALA A 169 -7.32 -40.47 8.95
N GLU A 170 -8.14 -40.59 10.00
CA GLU A 170 -7.75 -41.16 11.28
C GLU A 170 -7.16 -42.56 11.11
N SER A 171 -7.85 -43.44 10.39
CA SER A 171 -7.44 -44.84 10.22
C SER A 171 -6.12 -44.97 9.45
N ILE A 172 -5.85 -44.10 8.47
CA ILE A 172 -4.56 -44.07 7.77
C ILE A 172 -3.46 -43.49 8.69
N PHE A 173 -3.74 -42.43 9.43
CA PHE A 173 -2.76 -41.82 10.34
C PHE A 173 -2.41 -42.73 11.52
N GLN A 174 -3.35 -43.50 12.06
CA GLN A 174 -3.09 -44.49 13.10
C GLN A 174 -2.09 -45.59 12.67
N GLN A 175 -1.83 -45.76 11.36
CA GLN A 175 -0.77 -46.65 10.88
C GLN A 175 0.64 -46.08 11.14
N SER A 176 0.77 -44.76 11.21
CA SER A 176 2.03 -44.04 11.37
C SER A 176 2.21 -43.42 12.77
N PHE A 177 1.12 -43.15 13.48
CA PHE A 177 1.11 -42.45 14.77
C PHE A 177 0.43 -43.28 15.86
N LYS A 178 0.85 -43.11 17.13
CA LYS A 178 0.28 -43.85 18.28
C LYS A 178 -1.09 -43.33 18.69
N SER A 179 -1.37 -42.05 18.48
CA SER A 179 -2.68 -41.46 18.75
C SER A 179 -3.01 -40.34 17.77
N VAL A 180 -4.25 -40.29 17.32
CA VAL A 180 -4.82 -39.21 16.51
C VAL A 180 -5.80 -38.45 17.41
N GLN A 181 -5.60 -37.15 17.58
CA GLN A 181 -6.56 -36.27 18.26
C GLN A 181 -7.32 -35.50 17.20
N MET A 182 -8.65 -35.57 17.23
CA MET A 182 -9.48 -35.03 16.16
C MET A 182 -10.47 -34.02 16.72
N ASP A 183 -10.33 -32.77 16.28
CA ASP A 183 -11.23 -31.68 16.62
C ASP A 183 -12.01 -31.23 15.39
N MET A 184 -13.20 -30.69 15.60
CA MET A 184 -14.04 -30.19 14.52
C MET A 184 -14.38 -28.72 14.68
N TYR A 185 -14.31 -27.97 13.59
CA TYR A 185 -14.69 -26.56 13.48
C TYR A 185 -15.84 -26.42 12.48
N ALA A 186 -17.04 -26.20 13.00
CA ALA A 186 -18.25 -25.93 12.24
C ALA A 186 -18.43 -24.41 12.07
N LEU A 187 -18.27 -23.93 10.85
CA LEU A 187 -18.33 -22.51 10.52
C LEU A 187 -19.73 -22.10 10.04
N ILE A 188 -20.27 -21.04 10.63
CA ILE A 188 -21.55 -20.42 10.28
C ILE A 188 -21.27 -19.02 9.72
N ASN A 189 -21.75 -18.77 8.50
CA ASN A 189 -21.68 -17.44 7.89
C ASN A 189 -23.11 -16.97 7.59
N GLU A 190 -23.63 -16.09 8.44
CA GLU A 190 -24.98 -15.55 8.32
C GLU A 190 -25.06 -14.38 7.32
N ARG A 191 -23.95 -13.73 6.96
CA ARG A 191 -23.90 -12.61 5.99
C ARG A 191 -24.17 -13.04 4.54
N GLU A 192 -23.62 -14.17 4.11
CA GLU A 192 -23.75 -14.65 2.72
C GLU A 192 -25.14 -15.24 2.40
N GLN A 193 -25.99 -15.47 3.40
CA GLN A 193 -27.24 -16.22 3.25
C GLN A 193 -28.44 -15.37 2.82
N ILE A 194 -28.28 -14.09 2.47
CA ILE A 194 -29.42 -13.17 2.20
C ILE A 194 -30.29 -13.62 1.01
N ASP A 195 -29.68 -14.16 -0.06
CA ASP A 195 -30.39 -14.48 -1.30
C ASP A 195 -30.99 -15.91 -1.34
N SER A 196 -30.55 -16.83 -0.47
CA SER A 196 -31.01 -18.24 -0.41
C SER A 196 -31.16 -18.78 1.02
N TYR A 197 -31.49 -17.90 1.96
CA TYR A 197 -31.51 -18.17 3.40
C TYR A 197 -32.23 -19.47 3.79
N GLY A 198 -33.43 -19.71 3.22
CA GLY A 198 -34.27 -20.85 3.61
C GLY A 198 -33.65 -22.21 3.34
N TYR A 199 -33.10 -22.42 2.12
CA TYR A 199 -32.48 -23.71 1.77
C TYR A 199 -31.13 -23.88 2.48
N ALA A 200 -30.26 -22.85 2.47
CA ALA A 200 -28.96 -22.90 3.13
C ALA A 200 -29.08 -23.15 4.64
N SER A 201 -30.04 -22.49 5.30
CA SER A 201 -30.33 -22.71 6.71
C SER A 201 -30.88 -24.12 6.97
N SER A 202 -31.70 -24.67 6.07
CA SER A 202 -32.20 -26.06 6.18
C SER A 202 -31.07 -27.09 6.06
N VAL A 203 -30.13 -26.90 5.13
CA VAL A 203 -28.92 -27.73 5.02
C VAL A 203 -28.07 -27.62 6.29
N GLY A 204 -27.90 -26.39 6.81
CA GLY A 204 -27.21 -26.15 8.08
C GLY A 204 -27.82 -26.89 9.26
N VAL A 205 -29.15 -26.82 9.41
CA VAL A 205 -29.88 -27.55 10.47
C VAL A 205 -29.75 -29.06 10.30
N ALA A 206 -29.86 -29.56 9.05
CA ALA A 206 -29.68 -30.98 8.76
C ALA A 206 -28.32 -31.48 9.22
N PHE A 207 -27.26 -30.73 8.89
CA PHE A 207 -25.91 -31.07 9.29
C PHE A 207 -25.69 -30.97 10.81
N LEU A 208 -26.20 -29.93 11.47
CA LEU A 208 -26.07 -29.79 12.92
C LEU A 208 -26.70 -30.99 13.67
N ARG A 209 -27.84 -31.52 13.18
CA ARG A 209 -28.45 -32.75 13.75
C ARG A 209 -27.57 -33.97 13.57
N GLU A 210 -26.93 -34.12 12.42
CA GLU A 210 -25.97 -35.21 12.19
C GLU A 210 -24.74 -35.04 13.08
N LEU A 211 -24.27 -33.81 13.29
CA LEU A 211 -23.16 -33.50 14.19
C LEU A 211 -23.47 -33.83 15.65
N GLU A 212 -24.69 -33.58 16.11
CA GLU A 212 -25.14 -34.02 17.43
C GLU A 212 -25.14 -35.56 17.55
N LEU A 213 -25.54 -36.26 16.48
CA LEU A 213 -25.44 -37.72 16.45
C LEU A 213 -23.98 -38.19 16.54
N MET A 214 -23.08 -37.57 15.78
CA MET A 214 -21.64 -37.89 15.77
C MET A 214 -20.99 -37.65 17.14
N GLN A 215 -21.50 -36.71 17.94
CA GLN A 215 -20.99 -36.42 19.28
C GLN A 215 -21.64 -37.27 20.39
N SER A 216 -22.60 -38.15 20.05
CA SER A 216 -23.24 -39.06 21.00
C SER A 216 -22.25 -40.11 21.52
N ARG A 217 -22.41 -40.52 22.78
CA ARG A 217 -21.65 -41.63 23.38
C ARG A 217 -21.92 -42.99 22.73
N GLU A 218 -23.09 -43.12 22.11
CA GLU A 218 -23.54 -44.34 21.45
C GLU A 218 -23.21 -44.36 19.95
N TYR A 219 -22.59 -43.29 19.43
CA TYR A 219 -22.24 -43.21 18.02
C TYR A 219 -21.25 -44.29 17.64
N SER A 220 -21.59 -45.10 16.65
CA SER A 220 -20.71 -46.10 16.07
C SER A 220 -20.83 -46.03 14.55
N PHE A 221 -19.74 -46.33 13.86
CA PHE A 221 -19.69 -46.26 12.40
C PHE A 221 -18.89 -47.43 11.85
N SER A 222 -19.35 -48.02 10.76
CA SER A 222 -18.63 -49.11 10.09
C SER A 222 -18.92 -49.06 8.60
N ALA A 223 -17.90 -48.76 7.80
CA ALA A 223 -18.00 -48.74 6.35
C ALA A 223 -16.70 -49.22 5.68
N PRO A 224 -16.76 -49.82 4.48
CA PRO A 224 -15.59 -50.26 3.71
C PRO A 224 -14.83 -49.07 3.13
N LEU A 225 -14.13 -48.30 3.96
CA LEU A 225 -13.47 -47.04 3.57
C LEU A 225 -12.02 -47.21 3.13
N GLN A 226 -11.27 -48.14 3.72
CA GLN A 226 -9.86 -48.32 3.35
C GLN A 226 -9.75 -49.12 2.07
N VAL A 227 -8.93 -48.64 1.13
CA VAL A 227 -8.65 -49.34 -0.13
C VAL A 227 -7.14 -49.63 -0.21
N THR A 228 -6.81 -50.89 -0.47
CA THR A 228 -5.43 -51.34 -0.70
C THR A 228 -4.98 -51.07 -2.15
N GLU A 229 -3.67 -51.15 -2.42
CA GLU A 229 -3.14 -50.98 -3.79
C GLU A 229 -3.71 -52.00 -4.78
N ASP A 230 -4.06 -53.20 -4.29
CA ASP A 230 -4.69 -54.28 -5.05
C ASP A 230 -6.22 -54.10 -5.23
N GLY A 231 -6.80 -52.99 -4.74
CA GLY A 231 -8.22 -52.67 -4.87
C GLY A 231 -9.15 -53.38 -3.89
N LEU A 232 -8.60 -54.10 -2.89
CA LEU A 232 -9.41 -54.69 -1.81
C LEU A 232 -9.86 -53.62 -0.82
N THR A 233 -11.13 -53.67 -0.44
CA THR A 233 -11.73 -52.78 0.56
C THR A 233 -11.67 -53.38 1.96
N ILE A 234 -11.25 -52.58 2.94
CA ILE A 234 -11.15 -52.95 4.36
C ILE A 234 -12.14 -52.07 5.13
N PRO A 235 -13.00 -52.66 6.00
CA PRO A 235 -13.90 -51.89 6.83
C PRO A 235 -13.13 -51.10 7.89
N VAL A 236 -13.42 -49.80 7.95
CA VAL A 236 -13.03 -48.93 9.06
C VAL A 236 -14.17 -48.95 10.07
N VAL A 237 -13.86 -49.32 11.31
CA VAL A 237 -14.85 -49.48 12.39
C VAL A 237 -14.52 -48.49 13.50
N HIS A 238 -15.46 -47.59 13.76
CA HIS A 238 -15.45 -46.68 14.91
C HIS A 238 -16.32 -47.27 16.03
N PRO A 239 -15.75 -47.61 17.20
CA PRO A 239 -16.51 -48.13 18.33
C PRO A 239 -17.41 -47.06 18.96
N ALA A 240 -18.39 -47.49 19.75
CA ALA A 240 -19.35 -46.61 20.43
C ALA A 240 -18.66 -45.52 21.26
N SER A 241 -18.56 -44.31 20.69
CA SER A 241 -17.91 -43.15 21.28
C SER A 241 -18.12 -41.91 20.42
N PRO A 242 -18.02 -40.68 20.99
CA PRO A 242 -18.07 -39.47 20.20
C PRO A 242 -16.96 -39.43 19.15
N LEU A 243 -17.27 -38.98 17.94
CA LEU A 243 -16.31 -38.93 16.82
C LEU A 243 -15.21 -37.90 17.04
N PHE A 244 -15.56 -36.72 17.58
CA PHE A 244 -14.62 -35.62 17.79
C PHE A 244 -14.31 -35.41 19.27
N ASP A 245 -13.09 -34.97 19.56
CA ASP A 245 -12.69 -34.61 20.91
C ASP A 245 -13.42 -33.37 21.41
N LEU A 246 -13.39 -32.29 20.63
CA LEU A 246 -14.19 -31.08 20.81
C LEU A 246 -14.77 -30.62 19.47
N VAL A 247 -15.98 -30.06 19.55
CA VAL A 247 -16.68 -29.47 18.40
C VAL A 247 -16.87 -27.98 18.65
N TYR A 248 -16.17 -27.17 17.87
CA TYR A 248 -16.22 -25.72 17.88
C TYR A 248 -17.26 -25.22 16.88
N VAL A 249 -18.25 -24.47 17.36
CA VAL A 249 -19.25 -23.81 16.52
C VAL A 249 -18.96 -22.30 16.53
N LEU A 250 -18.57 -21.78 15.38
CA LEU A 250 -18.11 -20.40 15.21
C LEU A 250 -18.95 -19.69 14.14
N SER A 251 -19.55 -18.56 14.50
CA SER A 251 -20.39 -17.72 13.66
C SER A 251 -19.74 -16.37 13.40
N ASP A 252 -20.01 -15.77 12.24
CA ASP A 252 -19.60 -14.39 11.92
C ASP A 252 -20.34 -13.31 12.74
N LYS A 253 -21.29 -13.74 13.59
CA LYS A 253 -21.98 -12.91 14.60
C LYS A 253 -21.59 -13.33 16.01
N ASN A 254 -21.41 -12.33 16.86
CA ASN A 254 -21.18 -12.55 18.29
C ASN A 254 -22.48 -12.92 19.05
N GLU A 255 -22.37 -13.20 20.35
CA GLU A 255 -23.52 -13.48 21.23
C GLU A 255 -24.63 -12.43 21.16
N ARG A 256 -24.27 -11.16 20.95
CA ARG A 256 -25.21 -10.03 20.81
C ARG A 256 -25.89 -9.96 19.44
N GLY A 257 -25.52 -10.83 18.51
CA GLY A 257 -25.99 -10.82 17.12
C GLY A 257 -25.38 -9.71 16.24
N ILE A 258 -24.31 -9.06 16.73
CA ILE A 258 -23.58 -8.02 16.00
C ILE A 258 -22.47 -8.71 15.21
N SER A 259 -22.38 -8.44 13.92
CA SER A 259 -21.26 -8.93 13.11
C SER A 259 -20.05 -8.03 13.29
N GLY A 260 -18.90 -8.59 13.65
CA GLY A 260 -17.65 -7.85 13.80
C GLY A 260 -17.12 -7.23 12.50
N TYR A 261 -16.28 -6.20 12.59
CA TYR A 261 -15.68 -5.54 11.42
C TYR A 261 -14.81 -6.50 10.58
N ALA A 262 -14.13 -7.45 11.22
CA ALA A 262 -13.23 -8.42 10.58
C ALA A 262 -13.94 -9.68 10.02
N GLY A 263 -15.25 -9.84 10.26
CA GLY A 263 -16.05 -10.94 9.71
C GLY A 263 -15.50 -12.32 10.07
N MET A 264 -15.30 -13.19 9.07
CA MET A 264 -14.75 -14.54 9.26
C MET A 264 -13.26 -14.56 9.63
N GLN A 265 -12.54 -13.44 9.54
CA GLN A 265 -11.11 -13.42 9.83
C GLN A 265 -10.82 -13.72 11.30
N ASP A 266 -11.67 -13.24 12.23
CA ASP A 266 -11.52 -13.51 13.65
C ASP A 266 -11.70 -15.00 13.96
N ILE A 267 -12.57 -15.69 13.22
CA ILE A 267 -12.76 -17.14 13.30
C ILE A 267 -11.49 -17.87 12.88
N TYR A 268 -10.82 -17.42 11.82
CA TYR A 268 -9.57 -18.03 11.37
C TYR A 268 -8.44 -17.80 12.38
N ASP A 269 -8.34 -16.60 12.96
CA ASP A 269 -7.43 -16.33 14.08
C ASP A 269 -7.75 -17.29 15.25
N ILE A 270 -9.01 -17.44 15.66
CA ILE A 270 -9.42 -18.38 16.73
C ILE A 270 -8.92 -19.81 16.47
N ILE A 271 -9.15 -20.35 15.27
CA ILE A 271 -8.73 -21.71 14.90
C ILE A 271 -7.22 -21.88 15.09
N CYS A 272 -6.44 -20.89 14.63
CA CYS A 272 -4.99 -20.92 14.74
C CYS A 272 -4.52 -20.87 16.22
N HIS A 273 -5.11 -19.99 17.04
CA HIS A 273 -4.71 -19.93 18.47
C HIS A 273 -5.12 -21.17 19.25
N LEU A 274 -6.24 -21.81 18.88
CA LEU A 274 -6.66 -23.07 19.50
C LEU A 274 -5.70 -24.21 19.17
N GLY A 275 -5.27 -24.32 17.91
CA GLY A 275 -4.24 -25.27 17.50
C GLY A 275 -2.95 -25.07 18.31
N LEU A 276 -2.48 -23.83 18.40
CA LEU A 276 -1.28 -23.50 19.19
C LEU A 276 -1.46 -23.83 20.69
N LEU A 277 -2.60 -23.46 21.28
CA LEU A 277 -2.88 -23.69 22.70
C LEU A 277 -2.88 -25.18 23.06
N LYS A 278 -3.38 -26.04 22.16
CA LYS A 278 -3.43 -27.50 22.31
C LYS A 278 -2.09 -28.18 22.02
N ASN A 279 -1.32 -27.64 21.08
CA ASN A 279 -0.15 -28.31 20.49
C ASN A 279 1.19 -27.63 20.83
N ARG A 280 1.25 -26.74 21.83
CA ARG A 280 2.51 -26.10 22.27
C ARG A 280 3.40 -27.02 23.11
N LYS A 281 4.71 -26.83 23.02
CA LYS A 281 5.69 -27.45 23.93
C LYS A 281 5.73 -26.69 25.26
N GLN A 282 5.37 -27.37 26.36
CA GLN A 282 5.46 -26.79 27.69
C GLN A 282 6.92 -26.82 28.18
N LYS A 283 7.47 -25.70 28.66
CA LYS A 283 8.75 -25.68 29.38
C LYS A 283 8.47 -25.99 30.87
N ASP A 284 9.20 -26.97 31.42
CA ASP A 284 9.06 -27.47 32.81
C ASP A 284 9.27 -26.40 33.89
N GLU A 285 9.87 -25.25 33.55
CA GLU A 285 10.26 -24.21 34.52
C GLU A 285 9.13 -23.24 34.92
N THR A 286 7.95 -23.32 34.33
CA THR A 286 6.82 -22.40 34.60
C THR A 286 5.84 -22.93 35.64
N TYR A 287 6.33 -23.51 36.74
CA TYR A 287 5.53 -23.90 37.90
C TYR A 287 5.28 -22.70 38.84
N ASP A 288 4.61 -21.67 38.32
CA ASP A 288 3.98 -20.67 39.19
C ASP A 288 2.48 -20.98 39.19
N GLY A 289 1.97 -21.48 40.33
CA GLY A 289 0.60 -22.00 40.48
C GLY A 289 -0.53 -21.00 40.21
N VAL A 290 -0.19 -19.77 39.80
CA VAL A 290 -1.09 -18.69 39.38
C VAL A 290 -1.34 -18.73 37.86
N ARG A 291 -0.43 -19.30 37.05
CA ARG A 291 -0.56 -19.33 35.59
C ARG A 291 -1.33 -20.57 35.15
N GLY A 292 -2.64 -20.43 34.90
CA GLY A 292 -3.48 -21.54 34.46
C GLY A 292 -3.00 -22.14 33.14
N ILE A 293 -2.44 -23.34 33.18
CA ILE A 293 -2.06 -24.09 31.98
C ILE A 293 -3.33 -24.66 31.33
N TYR A 294 -3.46 -24.51 30.01
CA TYR A 294 -4.54 -25.15 29.27
C TYR A 294 -4.40 -26.67 29.36
N ASN A 295 -5.50 -27.34 29.73
CA ASN A 295 -5.59 -28.78 29.78
C ASN A 295 -6.90 -29.21 29.11
N ASN A 296 -6.78 -29.82 27.93
CA ASN A 296 -7.91 -30.24 27.12
C ASN A 296 -8.85 -31.22 27.86
N THR A 297 -8.30 -32.16 28.64
CA THR A 297 -9.13 -33.14 29.37
C THR A 297 -9.93 -32.48 30.49
N SER A 298 -9.34 -31.49 31.17
CA SER A 298 -10.04 -30.72 32.21
C SER A 298 -11.12 -29.81 31.64
N PHE A 299 -10.83 -29.17 30.49
CA PHE A 299 -11.84 -28.37 29.80
C PHE A 299 -13.02 -29.26 29.36
N LYS A 300 -12.73 -30.40 28.71
CA LYS A 300 -13.73 -31.39 28.29
C LYS A 300 -14.57 -31.90 29.46
N SER A 301 -13.98 -32.13 30.64
CA SER A 301 -14.74 -32.54 31.83
C SER A 301 -15.67 -31.45 32.37
N ASN A 302 -15.26 -30.19 32.27
CA ASN A 302 -16.02 -29.07 32.84
C ASN A 302 -17.21 -28.63 31.96
N ILE A 303 -17.16 -28.91 30.65
CA ILE A 303 -18.26 -28.62 29.71
C ILE A 303 -19.26 -29.78 29.56
N MET A 304 -19.03 -30.92 30.21
CA MET A 304 -19.97 -32.05 30.19
C MET A 304 -21.11 -31.79 31.16
N THR A 305 -22.34 -32.06 30.71
CA THR A 305 -23.52 -31.96 31.56
C THR A 305 -23.61 -33.12 32.56
N GLU A 306 -24.46 -33.00 33.58
CA GLU A 306 -24.75 -34.09 34.53
C GLU A 306 -25.31 -35.35 33.84
N SER A 307 -26.01 -35.19 32.71
CA SER A 307 -26.50 -36.29 31.87
C SER A 307 -25.39 -36.97 31.06
N GLY A 308 -24.17 -36.44 31.08
CA GLY A 308 -23.03 -36.93 30.31
C GLY A 308 -23.04 -36.53 28.84
N ARG A 309 -24.00 -35.69 28.42
CA ARG A 309 -24.01 -35.09 27.07
C ARG A 309 -22.85 -34.11 26.98
N GLN A 310 -22.09 -34.20 25.88
CA GLN A 310 -20.99 -33.28 25.66
C GLN A 310 -21.51 -31.99 25.03
N GLY A 311 -21.22 -30.84 25.64
CA GLY A 311 -21.56 -29.53 25.09
C GLY A 311 -20.65 -29.13 23.92
N PHE A 312 -21.16 -28.26 23.05
CA PHE A 312 -20.38 -27.57 22.03
C PHE A 312 -19.54 -26.45 22.65
N VAL A 313 -18.56 -26.00 21.89
CA VAL A 313 -17.61 -24.96 22.28
C VAL A 313 -17.67 -23.82 21.28
N SER A 314 -17.48 -22.60 21.74
CA SER A 314 -17.26 -21.43 20.91
C SER A 314 -16.14 -20.59 21.51
N ALA A 315 -15.68 -19.61 20.75
CA ALA A 315 -14.62 -18.73 21.22
C ALA A 315 -14.83 -17.29 20.74
N GLY A 316 -14.29 -16.35 21.49
CA GLY A 316 -14.15 -14.95 21.13
C GLY A 316 -12.68 -14.59 21.06
N PHE A 317 -12.32 -13.68 20.14
CA PHE A 317 -10.95 -13.25 19.96
C PHE A 317 -10.88 -11.73 19.88
N ALA A 318 -9.94 -11.15 20.62
CA ALA A 318 -9.61 -9.75 20.54
C ALA A 318 -8.09 -9.59 20.52
N ARG A 319 -7.63 -8.53 19.86
CA ARG A 319 -6.22 -8.16 19.87
C ARG A 319 -6.07 -6.66 20.02
N VAL A 320 -5.09 -6.27 20.81
CA VAL A 320 -4.60 -4.90 20.89
C VAL A 320 -3.17 -4.96 20.39
N LYS A 321 -2.95 -4.42 19.19
CA LYS A 321 -1.64 -4.44 18.54
C LYS A 321 -1.24 -3.05 18.08
N ARG A 322 0.07 -2.84 18.01
CA ARG A 322 0.65 -1.67 17.38
C ARG A 322 0.19 -1.59 15.91
N PRO A 323 -0.33 -0.44 15.44
CA PRO A 323 -0.84 -0.30 14.08
C PRO A 323 0.31 -0.11 13.08
N ASN A 324 1.11 -1.15 12.84
CA ASN A 324 2.35 -1.08 12.06
C ASN A 324 2.12 -0.63 10.61
N GLU A 325 1.01 -1.04 9.98
CA GLU A 325 0.64 -0.60 8.63
C GLU A 325 0.40 0.93 8.55
N PRO A 326 -0.51 1.51 9.38
CA PRO A 326 -0.66 2.96 9.47
C PRO A 326 0.65 3.71 9.78
N ILE A 327 1.45 3.19 10.70
CA ILE A 327 2.73 3.81 11.09
C ILE A 327 3.68 3.93 9.89
N ALA A 328 3.86 2.85 9.14
CA ALA A 328 4.75 2.82 7.97
C ALA A 328 4.33 3.86 6.92
N LEU A 329 3.02 4.02 6.67
CA LEU A 329 2.48 4.99 5.73
C LEU A 329 2.61 6.43 6.24
N THR A 330 2.38 6.66 7.54
CA THR A 330 2.55 7.98 8.16
C THR A 330 4.00 8.45 8.12
N VAL A 331 4.97 7.58 8.42
CA VAL A 331 6.40 7.89 8.34
C VAL A 331 6.81 8.20 6.89
N LEU A 332 6.32 7.42 5.93
CA LEU A 332 6.59 7.67 4.51
C LEU A 332 6.03 9.03 4.04
N TYR A 333 4.81 9.38 4.48
CA TYR A 333 4.21 10.69 4.23
C TYR A 333 5.06 11.82 4.81
N HIS A 334 5.47 11.73 6.08
CA HIS A 334 6.26 12.78 6.73
C HIS A 334 7.66 12.90 6.16
N LEU A 335 8.28 11.80 5.74
CA LEU A 335 9.52 11.84 4.96
C LEU A 335 9.30 12.63 3.66
N CYS A 336 8.23 12.34 2.90
CA CYS A 336 7.90 13.08 1.68
C CYS A 336 7.79 14.57 1.95
N ARG A 337 6.93 14.93 2.91
CA ARG A 337 6.69 16.32 3.30
C ARG A 337 7.97 17.02 3.75
N GLY A 338 8.79 16.34 4.57
CA GLY A 338 10.07 16.86 5.05
C GLY A 338 11.06 17.14 3.92
N LEU A 339 11.09 16.30 2.89
CA LEU A 339 11.91 16.52 1.68
C LEU A 339 11.38 17.69 0.85
N LEU A 340 10.06 17.76 0.63
CA LEU A 340 9.45 18.85 -0.13
C LEU A 340 9.62 20.21 0.55
N LEU A 341 9.55 20.28 1.88
CA LEU A 341 9.83 21.51 2.63
C LEU A 341 11.27 21.98 2.42
N ARG A 342 12.24 21.06 2.46
CA ARG A 342 13.65 21.37 2.17
C ARG A 342 13.85 21.85 0.73
N MET A 343 13.15 21.23 -0.23
CA MET A 343 13.16 21.68 -1.61
C MET A 343 12.47 23.04 -1.79
N LYS A 344 11.46 23.38 -1.00
CA LYS A 344 10.77 24.69 -1.08
C LYS A 344 11.58 25.81 -0.40
N GLY A 345 12.39 25.49 0.60
CA GLY A 345 13.20 26.43 1.39
C GLY A 345 14.58 26.77 0.84
N GLY A 346 14.87 26.50 -0.45
CA GLY A 346 16.18 26.80 -1.04
C GLY A 346 16.52 28.30 -1.15
N PRO A 347 17.70 28.65 -1.68
CA PRO A 347 18.23 30.02 -1.64
C PRO A 347 17.30 31.02 -2.35
N GLU A 348 17.27 32.26 -1.83
CA GLU A 348 16.62 33.41 -2.45
C GLU A 348 17.68 34.31 -3.10
N PRO A 349 18.15 33.99 -4.33
CA PRO A 349 19.15 34.77 -5.03
C PRO A 349 18.63 36.15 -5.44
N GLU A 350 19.53 37.10 -5.59
CA GLU A 350 19.22 38.40 -6.19
C GLU A 350 18.91 38.26 -7.69
N VAL A 351 18.25 39.28 -8.27
CA VAL A 351 17.85 39.30 -9.69
C VAL A 351 19.04 39.04 -10.62
N HIS A 352 20.22 39.58 -10.29
CA HIS A 352 21.42 39.43 -11.11
C HIS A 352 21.97 38.00 -11.11
N GLU A 353 21.93 37.32 -9.96
CA GLU A 353 22.33 35.92 -9.85
C GLU A 353 21.36 35.02 -10.61
N CYS A 354 20.05 35.27 -10.49
CA CYS A 354 19.02 34.60 -11.28
C CYS A 354 19.27 34.73 -12.79
N LEU A 355 19.56 35.94 -13.29
CA LEU A 355 19.88 36.15 -14.70
C LEU A 355 21.15 35.38 -15.11
N THR A 356 22.15 35.32 -14.24
CA THR A 356 23.40 34.61 -14.49
C THR A 356 23.20 33.09 -14.57
N TYR A 357 22.38 32.52 -13.69
CA TYR A 357 22.02 31.09 -13.67
C TYR A 357 21.37 30.61 -14.97
N PHE A 358 20.65 31.48 -15.66
CA PHE A 358 20.02 31.19 -16.96
C PHE A 358 20.87 31.65 -18.15
N GLY A 359 22.03 32.27 -17.92
CA GLY A 359 22.88 32.83 -18.97
C GLY A 359 22.29 34.07 -19.65
N LEU A 360 21.37 34.76 -18.99
CA LEU A 360 20.61 35.93 -19.48
C LEU A 360 21.15 37.27 -18.95
N ASN A 361 22.39 37.30 -18.47
CA ASN A 361 23.06 38.54 -18.08
C ASN A 361 23.08 39.53 -19.27
N PRO A 362 22.67 40.81 -19.10
CA PRO A 362 22.65 41.81 -20.17
C PRO A 362 23.93 41.88 -21.02
N GLU A 363 25.10 41.81 -20.40
CA GLU A 363 26.38 41.83 -21.14
C GLU A 363 26.56 40.61 -22.04
N ALA A 364 26.13 39.44 -21.58
CA ALA A 364 26.21 38.20 -22.34
C ALA A 364 25.24 38.19 -23.52
N VAL A 365 24.03 38.74 -23.34
CA VAL A 365 23.01 38.83 -24.39
C VAL A 365 23.43 39.85 -25.45
N SER A 366 23.92 41.02 -25.05
CA SER A 366 24.41 42.05 -25.97
C SER A 366 25.62 41.58 -26.78
N ALA A 367 26.61 40.97 -26.13
CA ALA A 367 27.74 40.35 -26.84
C ALA A 367 27.32 39.22 -27.80
N ARG A 368 26.17 38.58 -27.54
CA ARG A 368 25.61 37.56 -28.44
C ARG A 368 24.92 38.20 -29.64
N ALA A 369 24.14 39.27 -29.43
CA ALA A 369 23.58 40.07 -30.50
C ALA A 369 24.69 40.55 -31.45
N ASP A 370 25.78 41.09 -30.92
CA ASP A 370 26.94 41.59 -31.68
C ASP A 370 27.56 40.53 -32.59
N ARG A 371 27.73 39.30 -32.09
CA ARG A 371 28.26 38.18 -32.89
C ARG A 371 27.34 37.78 -34.04
N MET A 372 26.05 38.08 -33.96
CA MET A 372 25.10 37.79 -35.04
C MET A 372 25.17 38.82 -36.16
N LEU A 373 25.61 40.05 -35.89
CA LEU A 373 25.72 41.06 -36.93
C LEU A 373 26.94 40.79 -37.85
N PRO A 374 26.83 41.08 -39.16
CA PRO A 374 27.99 41.14 -40.04
C PRO A 374 28.97 42.24 -39.63
N ASN A 375 30.25 42.12 -40.03
CA ASN A 375 31.30 43.09 -39.70
C ASN A 375 30.93 44.49 -40.23
N PRO A 376 30.96 45.56 -39.40
CA PRO A 376 30.63 46.92 -39.80
C PRO A 376 31.53 47.48 -40.92
N GLU A 377 32.74 46.92 -41.10
CA GLU A 377 33.63 47.31 -42.21
C GLU A 377 33.03 47.05 -43.60
N HIS A 378 32.08 46.11 -43.71
CA HIS A 378 31.38 45.86 -44.97
C HIS A 378 30.44 47.01 -45.39
N LEU A 379 30.15 47.97 -44.50
CA LEU A 379 29.40 49.20 -44.84
C LEU A 379 30.20 50.10 -45.80
N ASP A 380 31.53 49.98 -45.84
CA ASP A 380 32.35 50.70 -46.80
C ASP A 380 32.10 50.27 -48.25
N GLY A 381 31.55 49.06 -48.47
CA GLY A 381 31.07 48.60 -49.78
C GLY A 381 29.99 49.50 -50.37
N LEU A 382 29.16 50.14 -49.54
CA LEU A 382 28.14 51.10 -49.98
C LEU A 382 28.76 52.35 -50.63
N LYS A 383 29.99 52.72 -50.24
CA LYS A 383 30.73 53.85 -50.84
C LYS A 383 31.16 53.57 -52.29
N GLY A 384 31.18 52.30 -52.69
CA GLY A 384 31.57 51.83 -54.03
C GLY A 384 30.41 51.62 -55.00
N MET A 385 29.16 51.81 -54.59
CA MET A 385 28.00 51.62 -55.46
C MET A 385 27.86 52.73 -56.50
N MET A 386 27.38 52.36 -57.70
CA MET A 386 27.20 53.27 -58.83
C MET A 386 26.15 54.33 -58.48
N SER A 387 26.57 55.57 -58.26
CA SER A 387 25.67 56.70 -58.02
C SER A 387 25.18 57.30 -59.33
N HIS A 388 23.90 57.69 -59.40
CA HIS A 388 23.37 58.49 -60.50
C HIS A 388 24.06 59.87 -60.57
N PRO A 389 24.22 60.44 -61.79
CA PRO A 389 24.90 61.72 -61.96
C PRO A 389 24.01 62.88 -61.51
N VAL A 390 24.10 63.26 -60.23
CA VAL A 390 23.40 64.40 -59.64
C VAL A 390 24.41 65.49 -59.23
N SER A 391 24.09 66.76 -59.51
CA SER A 391 24.90 67.89 -59.06
C SER A 391 24.64 68.23 -57.60
N TYR A 392 25.65 68.70 -56.89
CA TYR A 392 25.57 69.17 -55.52
C TYR A 392 24.58 70.34 -55.38
N ALA A 393 24.46 71.18 -56.41
CA ALA A 393 23.46 72.26 -56.44
C ALA A 393 22.01 71.72 -56.39
N GLY A 394 21.75 70.53 -56.95
CA GLY A 394 20.48 69.83 -56.84
C GLY A 394 20.28 69.18 -55.46
N LEU A 395 21.30 68.49 -54.96
CA LEU A 395 21.27 67.82 -53.64
C LEU A 395 21.08 68.80 -52.48
N LYS A 396 21.64 70.00 -52.59
CA LYS A 396 21.58 71.04 -51.55
C LYS A 396 20.16 71.43 -51.15
N ARG A 397 19.19 71.34 -52.08
CA ARG A 397 17.79 71.72 -51.86
C ARG A 397 16.90 70.55 -51.39
N MET A 398 17.45 69.35 -51.37
CA MET A 398 16.75 68.12 -51.00
C MET A 398 16.93 67.82 -49.50
N ASN A 399 16.00 67.06 -48.93
CA ASN A 399 16.23 66.39 -47.66
C ASN A 399 17.11 65.13 -47.86
N ILE A 400 17.59 64.54 -46.77
CA ILE A 400 18.46 63.35 -46.86
C ILE A 400 17.76 62.16 -47.52
N ARG A 401 16.43 62.03 -47.35
CA ARG A 401 15.63 60.95 -47.97
C ARG A 401 15.57 61.07 -49.49
N GLU A 402 15.27 62.26 -49.99
CA GLU A 402 15.27 62.60 -51.43
C GLU A 402 16.68 62.50 -52.02
N ALA A 403 17.71 62.86 -51.26
CA ALA A 403 19.09 62.74 -51.69
C ALA A 403 19.55 61.27 -51.81
N GLU A 404 19.11 60.37 -50.93
CA GLU A 404 19.33 58.92 -51.03
C GLU A 404 18.71 58.36 -52.32
N GLU A 405 17.45 58.69 -52.58
CA GLU A 405 16.70 58.23 -53.75
C GLU A 405 17.29 58.78 -55.06
N ALA A 406 17.67 60.05 -55.09
CA ALA A 406 18.29 60.67 -56.26
C ALA A 406 19.70 60.13 -56.56
N LEU A 407 20.48 59.75 -55.54
CA LEU A 407 21.84 59.26 -55.72
C LEU A 407 21.92 57.76 -56.01
N PHE A 408 21.09 56.95 -55.35
CA PHE A 408 21.24 55.49 -55.35
C PHE A 408 19.95 54.73 -55.67
N GLY A 409 18.81 55.41 -55.80
CA GLY A 409 17.50 54.76 -55.90
C GLY A 409 17.29 53.81 -54.72
N ASP A 410 16.90 52.56 -55.02
CA ASP A 410 16.75 51.50 -54.01
C ASP A 410 18.04 50.73 -53.71
N GLY A 411 19.16 51.01 -54.40
CA GLY A 411 20.38 50.20 -54.33
C GLY A 411 20.99 50.10 -52.93
N CYS A 412 21.05 51.20 -52.18
CA CYS A 412 21.55 51.18 -50.80
C CYS A 412 20.63 50.44 -49.83
N ARG A 413 19.31 50.55 -50.01
CA ARG A 413 18.33 49.84 -49.19
C ARG A 413 18.38 48.33 -49.47
N GLN A 414 18.42 47.93 -50.74
CA GLN A 414 18.52 46.51 -51.13
C GLN A 414 19.84 45.89 -50.68
N PHE A 415 20.95 46.62 -50.74
CA PHE A 415 22.24 46.13 -50.24
C PHE A 415 22.19 45.87 -48.73
N PHE A 416 21.65 46.82 -47.95
CA PHE A 416 21.56 46.66 -46.50
C PHE A 416 20.58 45.54 -46.12
N HIS A 417 19.43 45.47 -46.79
CA HIS A 417 18.47 44.39 -46.61
C HIS A 417 19.08 43.01 -46.89
N SER A 418 19.78 42.86 -48.02
CA SER A 418 20.30 41.56 -48.45
C SER A 418 21.50 41.09 -47.65
N ASN A 419 22.42 42.00 -47.28
CA ASN A 419 23.69 41.62 -46.65
C ASN A 419 23.66 41.70 -45.12
N TYR A 420 22.72 42.44 -44.53
CA TYR A 420 22.61 42.60 -43.08
C TYR A 420 21.28 42.04 -42.55
N GLU A 421 20.14 42.59 -42.96
CA GLU A 421 18.84 42.19 -42.39
C GLU A 421 18.52 40.71 -42.64
N LEU A 422 18.66 40.23 -43.89
CA LEU A 422 18.40 38.81 -44.22
C LEU A 422 19.41 37.86 -43.56
N GLU A 423 20.67 38.26 -43.44
CA GLU A 423 21.72 37.44 -42.81
C GLU A 423 21.48 37.31 -41.30
N VAL A 424 21.12 38.40 -40.63
CA VAL A 424 20.72 38.40 -39.21
C VAL A 424 19.45 37.54 -39.02
N GLN A 425 18.43 37.71 -39.87
CA GLN A 425 17.22 36.88 -39.81
C GLN A 425 17.49 35.38 -40.03
N LYS A 426 18.48 35.04 -40.87
CA LYS A 426 18.89 33.65 -41.08
C LYS A 426 19.58 33.10 -39.84
N ARG A 427 20.53 33.84 -39.26
CA ARG A 427 21.23 33.45 -38.03
C ARG A 427 20.29 33.32 -36.83
N LEU A 428 19.29 34.20 -36.71
CA LEU A 428 18.25 34.10 -35.69
C LEU A 428 17.38 32.84 -35.85
N ARG A 429 17.07 32.44 -37.10
CA ARG A 429 16.30 31.23 -37.40
C ARG A 429 17.09 29.94 -37.17
N ASP A 430 18.38 29.94 -37.48
CA ASP A 430 19.26 28.78 -37.32
C ASP A 430 19.66 28.55 -35.86
N MET A 431 19.46 29.55 -34.98
CA MET A 431 19.81 29.44 -33.56
C MET A 431 18.74 28.66 -32.77
N SER A 432 19.20 27.70 -31.96
CA SER A 432 18.38 26.99 -30.99
C SER A 432 18.49 27.65 -29.60
N THR A 433 17.64 28.67 -29.33
CA THR A 433 17.54 29.31 -28.00
C THR A 433 17.21 28.30 -26.90
N SER A 434 16.39 27.31 -27.22
CA SER A 434 16.07 26.18 -26.36
C SER A 434 17.34 25.48 -25.85
N GLU A 435 18.23 25.02 -26.74
CA GLU A 435 19.42 24.28 -26.32
C GLU A 435 20.35 25.10 -25.44
N GLU A 436 20.45 26.40 -25.68
CA GLU A 436 21.32 27.29 -24.93
C GLU A 436 20.85 27.48 -23.49
N LEU A 437 19.56 27.81 -23.31
CA LEU A 437 18.95 27.92 -21.99
C LEU A 437 19.03 26.59 -21.22
N HIS A 438 18.75 25.47 -21.88
CA HIS A 438 18.87 24.15 -21.25
C HIS A 438 20.31 23.81 -20.88
N ARG A 439 21.30 24.21 -21.69
CA ARG A 439 22.72 24.00 -21.40
C ARG A 439 23.20 24.88 -20.24
N ALA A 440 22.71 26.12 -20.13
CA ALA A 440 22.96 26.99 -19.00
C ALA A 440 22.35 26.40 -17.71
N LEU A 441 21.07 26.03 -17.76
CA LEU A 441 20.37 25.38 -16.64
C LEU A 441 21.06 24.10 -16.16
N ARG A 442 21.48 23.21 -17.07
CA ARG A 442 22.18 21.97 -16.69
C ARG A 442 23.51 22.23 -15.98
N ARG A 443 24.25 23.26 -16.39
CA ARG A 443 25.49 23.66 -15.70
C ARG A 443 25.18 24.17 -14.30
N THR A 444 24.22 25.07 -14.20
CA THR A 444 23.80 25.63 -12.91
C THR A 444 23.28 24.56 -11.95
N LEU A 445 22.49 23.59 -12.43
CA LEU A 445 22.01 22.48 -11.61
C LEU A 445 23.14 21.54 -11.13
N ALA A 446 24.25 21.46 -11.88
CA ALA A 446 25.42 20.70 -11.47
C ALA A 446 26.26 21.46 -10.42
N ASP A 447 26.40 22.77 -10.58
CA ASP A 447 27.20 23.63 -9.70
C ASP A 447 26.46 24.00 -8.40
N HIS A 448 25.11 24.02 -8.43
CA HIS A 448 24.24 24.40 -7.33
C HIS A 448 23.12 23.37 -7.10
N PRO A 449 23.40 22.25 -6.42
CA PRO A 449 22.42 21.19 -6.20
C PRO A 449 21.23 21.61 -5.33
N GLN A 450 21.35 22.70 -4.56
CA GLN A 450 20.25 23.30 -3.81
C GLN A 450 19.16 23.95 -4.69
N ILE A 451 19.41 24.15 -5.99
CA ILE A 451 18.42 24.69 -6.92
C ILE A 451 17.64 23.53 -7.53
N GLY A 452 16.36 23.41 -7.18
CA GLY A 452 15.45 22.38 -7.68
C GLY A 452 14.30 22.94 -8.53
N CYS A 453 13.36 22.06 -8.87
CA CYS A 453 12.18 22.40 -9.66
C CYS A 453 11.32 23.52 -9.05
N TYR A 454 11.17 23.56 -7.72
CA TYR A 454 10.35 24.58 -7.04
C TYR A 454 10.95 25.99 -7.16
N GLN A 455 12.28 26.13 -7.06
CA GLN A 455 12.98 27.41 -7.26
C GLN A 455 12.80 27.90 -8.69
N ILE A 456 13.01 27.03 -9.69
CA ILE A 456 12.87 27.38 -11.10
C ILE A 456 11.44 27.86 -11.38
N VAL A 457 10.42 27.17 -10.85
CA VAL A 457 9.02 27.57 -10.97
C VAL A 457 8.74 28.92 -10.31
N LYS A 458 9.30 29.17 -9.12
CA LYS A 458 9.19 30.47 -8.43
C LYS A 458 9.76 31.59 -9.29
N TRP A 459 11.00 31.45 -9.77
CA TRP A 459 11.70 32.49 -10.53
C TRP A 459 11.10 32.76 -11.92
N THR A 460 10.54 31.75 -12.56
CA THR A 460 9.92 31.84 -13.91
C THR A 460 8.41 32.08 -13.88
N SER A 461 7.82 32.31 -12.70
CA SER A 461 6.38 32.55 -12.53
C SER A 461 5.92 33.81 -13.27
N ASP A 462 4.67 33.81 -13.74
CA ASP A 462 4.02 34.98 -14.34
C ASP A 462 3.20 35.79 -13.31
N LYS A 463 3.22 35.38 -12.03
CA LYS A 463 2.52 36.11 -10.98
C LYS A 463 3.33 37.34 -10.58
N ALA A 464 2.67 38.49 -10.62
CA ALA A 464 3.24 39.78 -10.19
C ALA A 464 3.87 39.66 -8.79
N GLY A 465 5.19 39.90 -8.70
CA GLY A 465 5.96 39.85 -7.46
C GLY A 465 6.65 38.51 -7.14
N GLU A 466 6.34 37.41 -7.82
CA GLU A 466 7.03 36.12 -7.63
C GLU A 466 8.05 35.82 -8.75
N GLY A 467 7.74 36.24 -9.97
CA GLY A 467 8.50 35.97 -11.20
C GLY A 467 9.72 36.85 -11.43
N ILE A 468 10.72 36.79 -10.55
CA ILE A 468 11.91 37.67 -10.59
C ILE A 468 12.59 37.66 -11.98
N LEU A 469 12.70 36.50 -12.63
CA LEU A 469 13.42 36.37 -13.90
C LEU A 469 12.58 36.84 -15.09
N LEU A 470 11.32 36.41 -15.16
CA LEU A 470 10.43 36.75 -16.28
C LEU A 470 10.12 38.26 -16.28
N GLU A 471 9.93 38.85 -15.10
CA GLU A 471 9.74 40.28 -14.95
C GLU A 471 10.98 41.08 -15.36
N ALA A 472 12.19 40.61 -15.01
CA ALA A 472 13.44 41.24 -15.44
C ALA A 472 13.61 41.22 -16.97
N VAL A 473 13.31 40.08 -17.62
CA VAL A 473 13.34 39.95 -19.09
C VAL A 473 12.31 40.87 -19.74
N ARG A 474 11.07 40.87 -19.26
CA ARG A 474 10.00 41.76 -19.77
C ARG A 474 10.30 43.24 -19.56
N SER A 475 10.91 43.60 -18.43
CA SER A 475 11.38 44.97 -18.21
C SER A 475 12.41 45.36 -19.27
N ARG A 476 13.38 44.48 -19.52
CA ARG A 476 14.40 44.72 -20.54
C ARG A 476 13.83 44.83 -21.95
N ILE A 477 12.81 44.02 -22.29
CA ILE A 477 12.05 44.14 -23.55
C ILE A 477 11.38 45.51 -23.67
N ARG A 478 10.75 46.00 -22.59
CA ARG A 478 10.12 47.34 -22.58
C ARG A 478 11.16 48.46 -22.74
N ASP A 479 12.28 48.35 -22.03
CA ASP A 479 13.36 49.34 -22.08
C ASP A 479 14.00 49.41 -23.47
N LEU A 480 14.35 48.25 -24.05
CA LEU A 480 14.89 48.15 -25.41
C LEU A 480 13.87 48.60 -26.47
N GLY A 481 12.60 48.24 -26.33
CA GLY A 481 11.55 48.70 -27.24
C GLY A 481 11.37 50.22 -27.21
N SER A 482 11.51 50.83 -26.04
CA SER A 482 11.43 52.29 -25.87
C SER A 482 12.65 52.99 -26.47
N LEU A 483 13.85 52.43 -26.25
CA LEU A 483 15.10 52.91 -26.83
C LEU A 483 15.10 52.82 -28.36
N LEU A 484 14.71 51.67 -28.91
CA LEU A 484 14.61 51.43 -30.34
C LEU A 484 13.64 52.41 -31.00
N LYS A 485 12.49 52.67 -30.39
CA LYS A 485 11.53 53.67 -30.91
C LYS A 485 12.13 55.09 -30.90
N SER A 486 12.84 55.45 -29.83
CA SER A 486 13.53 56.74 -29.73
C SER A 486 14.58 56.91 -30.83
N GLU A 487 15.40 55.89 -31.08
CA GLU A 487 16.43 55.91 -32.13
C GLU A 487 15.82 55.91 -33.54
N GLN A 488 14.73 55.17 -33.77
CA GLN A 488 14.00 55.19 -35.05
C GLN A 488 13.38 56.58 -35.32
N ASP A 489 12.75 57.20 -34.31
CA ASP A 489 12.24 58.57 -34.42
C ASP A 489 13.37 59.58 -34.67
N GLY A 490 14.53 59.38 -34.03
CA GLY A 490 15.74 60.17 -34.25
C GLY A 490 16.27 60.05 -35.70
N LEU A 491 16.32 58.83 -36.25
CA LEU A 491 16.71 58.59 -37.63
C LEU A 491 15.71 59.20 -38.63
N ASN A 492 14.41 59.13 -38.34
CA ASN A 492 13.37 59.73 -39.18
C ASN A 492 13.48 61.26 -39.23
N ARG A 493 13.70 61.91 -38.07
CA ARG A 493 13.99 63.35 -38.02
C ARG A 493 15.24 63.71 -38.81
N TYR A 494 16.30 62.90 -38.68
CA TYR A 494 17.52 63.11 -39.45
C TYR A 494 17.29 63.01 -40.96
N TYR A 495 16.45 62.07 -41.42
CA TYR A 495 16.07 61.94 -42.82
C TYR A 495 15.32 63.16 -43.38
N GLU A 496 14.64 63.95 -42.53
CA GLU A 496 13.91 65.17 -42.89
C GLU A 496 14.82 66.42 -42.91
N GLU A 497 16.02 66.34 -42.36
CA GLU A 497 16.99 67.45 -42.40
C GLU A 497 17.47 67.72 -43.83
N SER A 498 17.83 68.98 -44.11
CA SER A 498 18.39 69.38 -45.40
C SER A 498 19.83 68.89 -45.57
N VAL A 499 20.22 68.54 -46.80
CA VAL A 499 21.62 68.22 -47.13
C VAL A 499 22.56 69.42 -46.84
N GLU A 500 22.05 70.65 -46.90
CA GLU A 500 22.84 71.84 -46.60
C GLU A 500 23.23 71.96 -45.12
N SER A 501 22.37 71.52 -44.19
CA SER A 501 22.61 71.65 -42.76
C SER A 501 23.64 70.65 -42.22
N GLN A 502 24.06 69.68 -43.04
CA GLN A 502 24.96 68.61 -42.61
C GLN A 502 26.44 69.06 -42.47
N PRO A 503 27.15 68.58 -41.43
CA PRO A 503 28.52 68.98 -41.09
C PRO A 503 29.61 68.19 -41.85
N PHE A 504 29.62 68.24 -43.19
CA PHE A 504 30.71 67.69 -44.01
C PHE A 504 31.54 68.79 -44.71
N LYS A 505 32.76 68.44 -45.15
CA LYS A 505 33.72 69.38 -45.75
C LYS A 505 33.24 69.86 -47.14
N LYS A 506 32.78 71.11 -47.21
CA LYS A 506 32.29 71.77 -48.45
C LYS A 506 33.41 72.60 -49.08
N LEU A 507 33.72 72.35 -50.36
CA LEU A 507 34.70 73.11 -51.15
C LEU A 507 33.96 74.02 -52.17
N PRO A 508 34.26 75.32 -52.23
CA PRO A 508 33.65 76.21 -53.21
C PRO A 508 34.06 75.80 -54.64
N PHE A 509 33.10 75.83 -55.58
CA PHE A 509 33.28 75.53 -57.02
C PHE A 509 33.72 74.10 -57.40
N ARG A 510 33.71 73.13 -56.46
CA ARG A 510 34.07 71.72 -56.74
C ARG A 510 32.92 70.74 -56.49
N ASP A 511 31.96 70.77 -57.40
CA ASP A 511 30.72 70.01 -57.33
C ASP A 511 30.95 68.49 -57.13
N LYS A 512 31.75 67.85 -58.00
CA LYS A 512 32.06 66.40 -57.89
C LYS A 512 32.75 65.98 -56.58
N GLN A 513 33.54 66.86 -55.96
CA GLN A 513 34.21 66.56 -54.69
C GLN A 513 33.22 66.70 -53.51
N ASN A 514 32.30 67.65 -53.57
CA ASN A 514 31.26 67.82 -52.56
C ASN A 514 30.27 66.65 -52.54
N VAL A 515 29.87 66.14 -53.71
CA VAL A 515 29.04 64.91 -53.81
C VAL A 515 29.76 63.71 -53.17
N ARG A 516 31.06 63.53 -53.42
CA ARG A 516 31.85 62.45 -52.80
C ARG A 516 32.01 62.59 -51.28
N HIS A 517 32.20 63.81 -50.78
CA HIS A 517 32.25 64.06 -49.33
C HIS A 517 30.89 63.81 -48.68
N PHE A 518 29.80 64.21 -49.33
CA PHE A 518 28.45 63.91 -48.88
C PHE A 518 28.17 62.41 -48.85
N ILE A 519 28.50 61.65 -49.91
CA ILE A 519 28.31 60.18 -49.94
C ILE A 519 29.06 59.50 -48.79
N ARG A 520 30.32 59.89 -48.53
CA ARG A 520 31.10 59.31 -47.42
C ARG A 520 30.48 59.60 -46.06
N TYR A 521 29.99 60.82 -45.86
CA TYR A 521 29.32 61.24 -44.63
C TYR A 521 27.95 60.56 -44.48
N PHE A 522 27.15 60.52 -45.53
CA PHE A 522 25.85 59.87 -45.59
C PHE A 522 25.94 58.38 -45.25
N VAL A 523 26.85 57.63 -45.89
CA VAL A 523 27.07 56.22 -45.56
C VAL A 523 27.60 56.06 -44.13
N GLY A 524 28.53 56.92 -43.70
CA GLY A 524 29.13 56.85 -42.36
C GLY A 524 28.20 57.19 -41.21
N GLU A 525 27.16 58.00 -41.42
CA GLU A 525 26.21 58.41 -40.39
C GLU A 525 24.87 57.67 -40.50
N VAL A 526 24.24 57.64 -41.68
CA VAL A 526 22.90 57.04 -41.86
C VAL A 526 22.97 55.52 -41.74
N TYR A 527 23.89 54.89 -42.47
CA TYR A 527 23.97 53.43 -42.48
C TYR A 527 24.65 52.86 -41.23
N ARG A 528 25.45 53.67 -40.52
CA ARG A 528 25.92 53.35 -39.18
C ARG A 528 24.77 53.36 -38.16
N ARG A 529 23.92 54.39 -38.17
CA ARG A 529 22.71 54.42 -37.31
C ARG A 529 21.73 53.30 -37.65
N LYS A 530 21.57 52.95 -38.94
CA LYS A 530 20.80 51.75 -39.36
C LYS A 530 21.42 50.45 -38.83
N TYR A 531 22.75 50.35 -38.79
CA TYR A 531 23.43 49.19 -38.21
C TYR A 531 23.22 49.11 -36.68
N GLU A 532 23.33 50.24 -35.97
CA GLU A 532 23.05 50.33 -34.53
C GLU A 532 21.57 50.01 -34.22
N LEU A 533 20.64 50.44 -35.07
CA LEU A 533 19.22 50.04 -34.98
C LEU A 533 19.04 48.54 -35.20
N LEU A 534 19.71 47.96 -36.19
CA LEU A 534 19.65 46.51 -36.44
C LEU A 534 20.21 45.71 -35.25
N GLN A 535 21.24 46.23 -34.57
CA GLN A 535 21.79 45.63 -33.35
C GLN A 535 20.76 45.63 -32.20
N LEU A 536 20.09 46.77 -31.97
CA LEU A 536 19.02 46.87 -30.98
C LEU A 536 17.81 46.00 -31.33
N GLU A 537 17.43 45.93 -32.61
CA GLU A 537 16.38 45.04 -33.12
C GLU A 537 16.74 43.57 -32.88
N THR A 538 18.00 43.20 -33.11
CA THR A 538 18.51 41.83 -32.86
C THR A 538 18.48 41.49 -31.37
N GLU A 539 18.97 42.39 -30.51
CA GLU A 539 18.95 42.20 -29.05
C GLU A 539 17.49 42.06 -28.54
N LEU A 540 16.58 42.89 -29.05
CA LEU A 540 15.15 42.81 -28.70
C LEU A 540 14.52 41.48 -29.12
N GLU A 541 14.76 41.02 -30.36
CA GLU A 541 14.26 39.73 -30.83
C GLU A 541 14.84 38.55 -30.04
N LEU A 542 16.12 38.62 -29.63
CA LEU A 542 16.70 37.62 -28.72
C LEU A 542 15.97 37.55 -27.38
N TYR A 543 15.68 38.70 -26.76
CA TYR A 543 14.93 38.71 -25.49
C TYR A 543 13.51 38.16 -25.64
N LYS A 544 12.81 38.44 -26.75
CA LYS A 544 11.50 37.84 -27.03
C LYS A 544 11.58 36.32 -27.18
N LEU A 545 12.60 35.81 -27.89
CA LEU A 545 12.81 34.37 -28.02
C LEU A 545 13.11 33.74 -26.65
N TYR A 546 13.94 34.36 -25.82
CA TYR A 546 14.20 33.89 -24.46
C TYR A 546 12.96 33.94 -23.57
N GLU A 547 12.11 34.96 -23.67
CA GLU A 547 10.83 35.02 -22.96
C GLU A 547 9.97 33.79 -23.28
N THR A 548 9.78 33.47 -24.57
CA THR A 548 8.98 32.30 -24.96
C THR A 548 9.56 30.97 -24.48
N GLU A 549 10.89 30.84 -24.46
CA GLU A 549 11.55 29.64 -23.95
C GLU A 549 11.49 29.54 -22.42
N LEU A 550 11.60 30.65 -21.70
CA LEU A 550 11.40 30.70 -20.24
C LEU A 550 9.98 30.26 -19.86
N GLU A 551 8.96 30.67 -20.62
CA GLU A 551 7.58 30.21 -20.42
C GLU A 551 7.42 28.70 -20.69
N ARG A 552 8.18 28.14 -21.64
CA ARG A 552 8.21 26.69 -21.89
C ARG A 552 8.88 25.94 -20.75
N ILE A 553 10.02 26.43 -20.27
CA ILE A 553 10.75 25.90 -19.11
C ILE A 553 9.85 25.95 -17.87
N HIS A 554 9.17 27.08 -17.62
CA HIS A 554 8.22 27.22 -16.52
C HIS A 554 7.16 26.12 -16.54
N ARG A 555 6.52 25.90 -17.70
CA ARG A 555 5.49 24.85 -17.84
C ARG A 555 6.04 23.46 -17.52
N GLN A 556 7.24 23.13 -17.98
CA GLN A 556 7.87 21.83 -17.73
C GLN A 556 8.17 21.61 -16.24
N TYR A 557 8.86 22.55 -15.58
CA TYR A 557 9.20 22.40 -14.16
C TYR A 557 7.97 22.53 -13.25
N LYS A 558 6.93 23.27 -13.67
CA LYS A 558 5.65 23.34 -12.96
C LYS A 558 4.91 22.00 -13.00
N GLN A 559 4.96 21.28 -14.12
CA GLN A 559 4.43 19.93 -14.18
C GLN A 559 5.15 19.00 -13.19
N GLN A 560 6.48 19.08 -13.11
CA GLN A 560 7.27 18.29 -12.16
C GLN A 560 6.94 18.64 -10.69
N ALA A 561 6.87 19.93 -10.35
CA ALA A 561 6.48 20.38 -9.01
C ALA A 561 5.07 19.91 -8.62
N ASN A 562 4.11 20.01 -9.56
CA ASN A 562 2.74 19.52 -9.33
C ASN A 562 2.69 18.00 -9.14
N MET A 563 3.51 17.22 -9.85
CA MET A 563 3.58 15.76 -9.66
C MET A 563 4.07 15.41 -8.25
N LEU A 564 5.04 16.15 -7.71
CA LEU A 564 5.55 15.97 -6.35
C LEU A 564 4.51 16.37 -5.29
N ASP A 565 3.83 17.50 -5.48
CA ASP A 565 2.74 17.92 -4.58
C ASP A 565 1.56 16.93 -4.63
N GLN A 566 1.26 16.35 -5.79
CA GLN A 566 0.25 15.30 -5.92
C GLN A 566 0.66 14.01 -5.21
N LEU A 567 1.94 13.60 -5.30
CA LEU A 567 2.46 12.46 -4.56
C LEU A 567 2.30 12.67 -3.04
N GLU A 568 2.61 13.86 -2.52
CA GLU A 568 2.39 14.20 -1.11
C GLU A 568 0.92 14.02 -0.70
N ALA A 569 -0.02 14.51 -1.52
CA ALA A 569 -1.45 14.40 -1.26
C ALA A 569 -1.95 12.94 -1.30
N GLU A 570 -1.47 12.14 -2.25
CA GLU A 570 -1.81 10.72 -2.36
C GLU A 570 -1.28 9.90 -1.17
N LEU A 571 -0.07 10.20 -0.70
CA LEU A 571 0.49 9.59 0.52
C LEU A 571 -0.30 9.98 1.78
N LEU A 572 -0.73 11.25 1.87
CA LEU A 572 -1.56 11.72 2.98
C LEU A 572 -2.90 10.99 3.05
N GLU A 573 -3.57 10.82 1.91
CA GLU A 573 -4.84 10.06 1.84
C GLU A 573 -4.63 8.57 2.14
N ALA A 574 -3.55 7.96 1.67
CA ALA A 574 -3.20 6.58 2.00
C ALA A 574 -2.99 6.38 3.51
N ALA A 575 -2.24 7.29 4.16
CA ALA A 575 -2.04 7.25 5.61
C ALA A 575 -3.37 7.45 6.36
N LYS A 576 -4.16 8.46 6.02
CA LYS A 576 -5.45 8.74 6.69
C LYS A 576 -6.47 7.60 6.52
N SER A 577 -6.55 7.02 5.32
CA SER A 577 -7.45 5.89 5.07
C SER A 577 -7.04 4.67 5.90
N SER A 578 -5.74 4.34 5.95
CA SER A 578 -5.23 3.25 6.79
C SER A 578 -5.50 3.49 8.29
N ILE A 579 -5.29 4.72 8.79
CA ILE A 579 -5.60 5.08 10.19
C ILE A 579 -7.09 4.89 10.51
N ARG A 580 -8.00 5.29 9.62
CA ARG A 580 -9.45 5.08 9.81
C ARG A 580 -9.86 3.61 9.78
N THR A 581 -9.03 2.76 9.20
CA THR A 581 -9.28 1.31 9.18
C THR A 581 -8.74 0.63 10.44
N ALA A 582 -7.79 1.26 11.12
CA ALA A 582 -7.32 0.84 12.44
C ALA A 582 -8.31 1.31 13.53
N ASP A 583 -8.38 0.56 14.63
CA ASP A 583 -9.31 0.81 15.75
C ASP A 583 -9.22 2.28 16.24
N ASP A 584 -10.37 2.93 16.46
CA ASP A 584 -10.53 4.39 16.64
C ASP A 584 -9.70 4.95 17.81
N TYR A 585 -9.38 4.14 18.81
CA TYR A 585 -8.53 4.53 19.94
C TYR A 585 -7.05 4.32 19.66
N ILE A 586 -6.70 3.21 19.00
CA ILE A 586 -5.30 2.89 18.67
C ILE A 586 -4.80 3.82 17.55
N GLY A 587 -5.67 4.28 16.65
CA GLY A 587 -5.31 5.20 15.57
C GLY A 587 -5.04 6.66 15.98
N GLN A 588 -5.30 7.04 17.24
CA GLN A 588 -5.22 8.44 17.68
C GLN A 588 -3.79 8.98 17.70
N ASN A 589 -3.66 10.26 17.34
CA ASN A 589 -2.39 11.03 17.34
C ASN A 589 -1.24 10.43 16.52
N LEU A 590 -1.51 9.46 15.63
CA LEU A 590 -0.48 8.84 14.78
C LEU A 590 0.21 9.87 13.89
N MET A 591 -0.55 10.79 13.30
CA MET A 591 0.01 11.80 12.39
C MET A 591 0.89 12.80 13.12
N GLU A 592 0.50 13.22 14.31
CA GLU A 592 1.22 14.19 15.12
C GLU A 592 2.50 13.59 15.71
N TYR A 593 2.40 12.42 16.36
CA TYR A 593 3.54 11.77 17.01
C TYR A 593 4.63 11.39 16.01
N TYR A 594 4.27 10.63 14.98
CA TYR A 594 5.26 10.17 13.99
C TYR A 594 5.74 11.31 13.09
N GLY A 595 5.02 12.43 13.02
CA GLY A 595 5.51 13.66 12.39
C GLY A 595 6.73 14.20 13.12
N LEU A 596 6.62 14.41 14.43
CA LEU A 596 7.72 14.87 15.28
C LEU A 596 8.90 13.91 15.27
N VAL A 597 8.64 12.61 15.47
CA VAL A 597 9.70 11.59 15.47
C VAL A 597 10.44 11.54 14.12
N THR A 598 9.71 11.60 13.00
CA THR A 598 10.33 11.58 11.67
C THR A 598 11.17 12.84 11.43
N GLU A 599 10.68 14.01 11.85
CA GLU A 599 11.42 15.27 11.72
C GLU A 599 12.72 15.26 12.54
N GLU A 600 12.68 14.81 13.79
CA GLU A 600 13.85 14.67 14.66
C GLU A 600 14.89 13.72 14.04
N LEU A 601 14.47 12.56 13.54
CA LEU A 601 15.36 11.59 12.89
C LEU A 601 15.97 12.15 11.60
N MET A 602 15.19 12.90 10.82
CA MET A 602 15.72 13.57 9.63
C MET A 602 16.78 14.61 9.97
N LEU A 603 16.56 15.43 10.99
CA LEU A 603 17.53 16.42 11.47
C LEU A 603 18.78 15.75 12.04
N GLU A 604 18.64 14.63 12.75
CA GLU A 604 19.77 13.88 13.27
C GLU A 604 20.63 13.31 12.13
N LEU A 605 20.02 12.73 11.10
CA LEU A 605 20.73 12.24 9.91
C LEU A 605 21.48 13.36 9.19
N GLU A 606 20.87 14.54 9.07
CA GLU A 606 21.50 15.72 8.48
C GLU A 606 22.67 16.24 9.32
N SER A 607 22.54 16.23 10.65
CA SER A 607 23.63 16.63 11.55
C SER A 607 24.85 15.70 11.44
N LYS A 608 24.61 14.41 11.23
CA LYS A 608 25.66 13.39 11.15
C LYS A 608 26.34 13.31 9.78
N ARG A 609 25.60 13.51 8.69
CA ARG A 609 26.07 13.23 7.33
C ARG A 609 26.05 14.45 6.38
N GLY A 610 25.40 15.55 6.75
CA GLY A 610 25.32 16.80 5.97
C GLY A 610 23.89 17.23 5.59
N GLN A 611 23.69 18.51 5.28
CA GLN A 611 22.37 19.10 4.97
C GLN A 611 21.73 18.61 3.65
N GLY A 612 22.48 17.93 2.77
CA GLY A 612 22.01 17.47 1.46
C GLY A 612 21.88 15.95 1.31
N VAL A 613 22.04 15.19 2.40
CA VAL A 613 22.23 13.73 2.38
C VAL A 613 21.11 12.98 1.68
N PHE A 614 19.87 13.41 1.89
CA PHE A 614 18.70 12.74 1.29
C PHE A 614 18.68 12.82 -0.25
N PHE A 615 19.33 13.83 -0.84
CA PHE A 615 19.38 14.03 -2.29
C PHE A 615 20.55 13.30 -2.97
N GLU A 616 21.40 12.62 -2.20
CA GLU A 616 22.45 11.74 -2.75
C GLU A 616 21.86 10.45 -3.33
N GLU A 617 22.52 9.87 -4.35
CA GLU A 617 22.09 8.62 -5.01
C GLU A 617 21.92 7.44 -4.05
N ARG A 618 22.68 7.42 -2.95
CA ARG A 618 22.60 6.37 -1.91
C ARG A 618 21.32 6.42 -1.08
N TYR A 619 20.60 7.54 -1.12
CA TYR A 619 19.35 7.80 -0.42
C TYR A 619 18.20 7.89 -1.41
N VAL A 620 17.53 9.04 -1.50
CA VAL A 620 16.38 9.24 -2.40
C VAL A 620 16.87 9.63 -3.80
N GLY A 621 18.01 10.32 -3.88
CA GLY A 621 18.58 10.84 -5.12
C GLY A 621 17.99 12.20 -5.52
N ASN A 622 18.45 12.74 -6.65
CA ASN A 622 17.96 14.02 -7.16
C ASN A 622 16.55 13.86 -7.75
N LEU A 623 15.55 14.26 -6.99
CA LEU A 623 14.13 14.19 -7.36
C LEU A 623 13.80 14.91 -8.68
N SER A 624 14.57 15.94 -9.05
CA SER A 624 14.35 16.67 -10.33
C SER A 624 14.81 15.87 -11.56
N ILE A 625 15.71 14.90 -11.39
CA ILE A 625 16.13 13.99 -12.45
C ILE A 625 15.16 12.79 -12.53
N VAL A 626 14.80 12.24 -11.38
CA VAL A 626 13.95 11.03 -11.30
C VAL A 626 12.50 11.31 -11.74
N THR A 627 12.01 12.55 -11.62
CA THR A 627 10.67 12.93 -12.13
C THR A 627 10.51 12.72 -13.64
N HIS A 628 11.60 12.64 -14.42
CA HIS A 628 11.55 12.28 -15.84
C HIS A 628 11.23 10.80 -16.09
N GLU A 629 11.50 9.92 -15.13
CA GLU A 629 11.27 8.46 -15.20
C GLU A 629 9.91 8.06 -14.57
N GLY A 630 9.24 9.00 -13.89
CA GLY A 630 7.93 8.81 -13.28
C GLY A 630 7.96 8.85 -11.74
N ILE A 631 6.80 8.60 -11.12
CA ILE A 631 6.62 8.69 -9.66
C ILE A 631 7.06 7.40 -8.95
N GLU A 632 7.01 6.26 -9.62
CA GLU A 632 7.29 4.95 -9.02
C GLU A 632 8.75 4.77 -8.53
N PRO A 633 9.79 5.20 -9.28
CA PRO A 633 11.16 5.12 -8.81
C PRO A 633 11.42 6.00 -7.58
N ILE A 634 10.79 7.19 -7.54
CA ILE A 634 10.85 8.11 -6.38
C ILE A 634 10.29 7.40 -5.15
N LEU A 635 9.07 6.86 -5.28
CA LEU A 635 8.39 6.17 -4.19
C LEU A 635 9.20 4.95 -3.70
N SER A 636 9.77 4.16 -4.61
CA SER A 636 10.57 2.99 -4.27
C SER A 636 11.86 3.37 -3.51
N ASN A 637 12.55 4.43 -3.94
CA ASN A 637 13.72 4.94 -3.23
C ASN A 637 13.37 5.48 -1.84
N MET A 638 12.22 6.17 -1.69
CA MET A 638 11.76 6.66 -0.39
C MET A 638 11.41 5.50 0.55
N ILE A 639 10.69 4.48 0.06
CA ILE A 639 10.41 3.25 0.82
C ILE A 639 11.70 2.60 1.31
N ARG A 640 12.72 2.52 0.45
CA ARG A 640 14.04 1.97 0.83
C ARG A 640 14.69 2.76 1.97
N VAL A 641 14.64 4.09 1.93
CA VAL A 641 15.19 4.94 3.00
C VAL A 641 14.38 4.80 4.29
N CYS A 642 13.04 4.76 4.21
CA CYS A 642 12.18 4.51 5.38
C CYS A 642 12.55 3.21 6.08
N LEU A 643 12.63 2.10 5.34
CA LEU A 643 12.91 0.78 5.91
C LEU A 643 14.34 0.64 6.47
N ARG A 644 15.33 1.27 5.84
CA ARG A 644 16.73 1.12 6.23
C ARG A 644 17.14 2.05 7.37
N ASP A 645 16.74 3.32 7.30
CA ASP A 645 17.35 4.40 8.09
C ASP A 645 16.38 5.05 9.10
N LEU A 646 15.05 5.00 8.89
CA LEU A 646 14.07 5.62 9.79
C LEU A 646 13.39 4.61 10.71
N LEU A 647 12.79 3.57 10.14
CA LEU A 647 12.00 2.59 10.90
C LEU A 647 12.86 1.64 11.75
N THR A 648 14.18 1.67 11.58
CA THR A 648 15.16 0.94 12.41
C THR A 648 15.63 1.74 13.64
N ALA A 649 15.17 2.99 13.80
CA ALA A 649 15.58 3.86 14.89
C ALA A 649 14.90 3.47 16.23
N GLU A 650 15.53 3.87 17.34
CA GLU A 650 15.08 3.56 18.71
C GLU A 650 13.58 3.82 18.98
N PRO A 651 12.96 4.93 18.51
CA PRO A 651 11.52 5.17 18.74
C PRO A 651 10.59 4.10 18.14
N PHE A 652 11.09 3.31 17.18
CA PHE A 652 10.34 2.22 16.56
C PHE A 652 10.56 0.87 17.23
N VAL A 653 11.53 0.74 18.15
CA VAL A 653 11.86 -0.50 18.87
C VAL A 653 11.23 -0.54 20.28
N GLN A 654 10.60 0.55 20.71
CA GLN A 654 9.93 0.65 22.02
C GLN A 654 8.75 -0.34 22.15
N THR A 655 8.40 -0.68 23.40
CA THR A 655 7.22 -1.51 23.65
C THR A 655 5.95 -0.77 23.24
N PHE A 656 4.93 -1.53 22.85
CA PHE A 656 3.64 -1.00 22.45
C PHE A 656 3.03 -0.06 23.51
N GLU A 657 3.15 -0.37 24.80
CA GLU A 657 2.57 0.47 25.85
C GLU A 657 3.27 1.82 25.97
N GLU A 658 4.61 1.83 25.90
CA GLU A 658 5.40 3.06 25.97
C GLU A 658 5.15 3.96 24.77
N GLU A 659 5.11 3.38 23.57
CA GLU A 659 4.81 4.10 22.33
C GLU A 659 3.42 4.72 22.36
N LEU A 660 2.40 3.93 22.76
CA LEU A 660 1.03 4.40 22.84
C LEU A 660 0.86 5.49 23.89
N LEU A 661 1.55 5.39 25.03
CA LEU A 661 1.51 6.41 26.08
C LEU A 661 2.18 7.71 25.63
N ARG A 662 3.31 7.63 24.91
CA ARG A 662 3.93 8.82 24.31
C ARG A 662 2.98 9.46 23.29
N ARG A 663 2.41 8.64 22.38
CA ARG A 663 1.48 9.07 21.33
C ARG A 663 0.23 9.74 21.89
N ALA A 664 -0.39 9.15 22.93
CA ALA A 664 -1.58 9.70 23.57
C ALA A 664 -1.31 11.09 24.20
N ASN A 665 -0.09 11.35 24.63
CA ASN A 665 0.29 12.58 25.34
C ASN A 665 0.94 13.66 24.43
N VAL A 666 1.13 13.43 23.14
CA VAL A 666 1.80 14.39 22.21
C VAL A 666 1.09 15.73 22.09
N THR A 667 -0.23 15.73 22.13
CA THR A 667 -1.06 16.93 21.93
C THR A 667 -1.33 17.70 23.22
N ILE A 668 -0.77 17.27 24.35
CA ILE A 668 -0.98 17.90 25.65
C ILE A 668 0.08 18.98 25.86
N ASP A 669 -0.35 20.25 25.83
CA ASP A 669 0.49 21.38 26.22
C ASP A 669 1.08 21.18 27.62
N TYR A 670 2.35 21.57 27.82
CA TYR A 670 3.08 21.50 29.11
C TYR A 670 2.31 22.10 30.31
N ASN A 671 1.30 22.94 30.07
CA ASN A 671 0.48 23.60 31.08
C ASN A 671 -0.82 22.86 31.45
N ASN A 672 -1.18 21.76 30.76
CA ASN A 672 -2.44 21.04 30.97
C ASN A 672 -2.26 19.82 31.88
N LYS A 673 -3.08 19.73 32.94
CA LYS A 673 -2.97 18.71 34.00
C LYS A 673 -3.54 17.32 33.66
N GLN A 674 -4.00 17.09 32.44
CA GLN A 674 -4.64 15.82 32.04
C GLN A 674 -3.69 14.93 31.23
N VAL A 675 -2.46 14.75 31.71
CA VAL A 675 -1.56 13.71 31.17
C VAL A 675 -2.21 12.36 31.42
N LEU A 676 -2.37 11.55 30.37
CA LEU A 676 -2.93 10.20 30.50
C LEU A 676 -1.96 9.36 31.32
N ALA A 677 -2.42 8.93 32.51
CA ALA A 677 -1.65 8.03 33.36
C ALA A 677 -1.61 6.62 32.74
N LYS A 678 -0.52 5.89 33.01
CA LYS A 678 -0.32 4.51 32.55
C LYS A 678 -1.46 3.58 32.99
N GLU A 679 -1.97 3.74 34.21
CA GLU A 679 -3.10 2.96 34.72
C GLU A 679 -4.41 3.20 33.95
N ASP A 680 -4.67 4.44 33.53
CA ASP A 680 -5.90 4.76 32.80
C ASP A 680 -5.83 4.26 31.36
N LEU A 681 -4.65 4.28 30.74
CA LEU A 681 -4.40 3.60 29.47
C LEU A 681 -4.69 2.10 29.61
N PHE A 682 -4.16 1.45 30.64
CA PHE A 682 -4.38 0.01 30.87
C PHE A 682 -5.85 -0.35 31.11
N LYS A 683 -6.60 0.49 31.83
CA LYS A 683 -8.07 0.32 31.97
C LYS A 683 -8.78 0.34 30.63
N VAL A 684 -8.44 1.28 29.75
CA VAL A 684 -9.07 1.40 28.42
C VAL A 684 -8.71 0.20 27.54
N LEU A 685 -7.44 -0.19 27.49
CA LEU A 685 -6.98 -1.34 26.71
C LEU A 685 -7.63 -2.65 27.18
N TYR A 686 -7.71 -2.87 28.49
CA TYR A 686 -8.37 -4.03 29.07
C TYR A 686 -9.87 -4.07 28.71
N ARG A 687 -10.57 -2.93 28.84
CA ARG A 687 -11.98 -2.83 28.49
C ARG A 687 -12.22 -3.12 27.00
N MET A 688 -11.34 -2.64 26.13
CA MET A 688 -11.39 -2.93 24.69
C MET A 688 -11.21 -4.43 24.41
N LEU A 689 -10.25 -5.09 25.08
CA LEU A 689 -10.08 -6.54 24.97
C LEU A 689 -11.31 -7.30 25.45
N GLU A 690 -11.93 -6.92 26.57
CA GLU A 690 -13.17 -7.53 27.07
C GLU A 690 -14.36 -7.34 26.12
N GLU A 691 -14.60 -6.10 25.65
CA GLU A 691 -15.73 -5.79 24.79
C GLU A 691 -15.63 -6.47 23.41
N ASN A 692 -14.41 -6.64 22.89
CA ASN A 692 -14.17 -7.25 21.58
C ASN A 692 -13.97 -8.78 21.63
N SER A 693 -13.68 -9.37 22.80
CA SER A 693 -13.48 -10.83 22.95
C SER A 693 -14.76 -11.61 23.27
N VAL A 694 -15.92 -11.04 22.92
CA VAL A 694 -17.22 -11.71 23.04
C VAL A 694 -17.25 -12.93 22.14
N THR A 695 -17.84 -14.01 22.64
CA THR A 695 -17.93 -15.29 21.94
C THR A 695 -18.62 -15.15 20.58
N LEU A 696 -18.03 -15.77 19.55
CA LEU A 696 -18.51 -15.74 18.17
C LEU A 696 -19.55 -16.83 17.92
N VAL A 697 -20.66 -16.75 18.64
CA VAL A 697 -21.85 -17.57 18.40
C VAL A 697 -23.07 -16.85 18.95
N ARG A 698 -24.19 -16.87 18.22
CA ARG A 698 -25.44 -16.28 18.71
C ARG A 698 -26.25 -17.30 19.50
N LEU A 699 -26.34 -17.08 20.81
CA LEU A 699 -27.04 -17.97 21.74
C LEU A 699 -28.29 -17.29 22.31
N LEU A 700 -29.22 -18.10 22.82
CA LEU A 700 -30.31 -17.59 23.64
C LEU A 700 -29.80 -17.31 25.05
N ASP A 701 -30.13 -16.15 25.59
CA ASP A 701 -29.80 -15.82 26.97
C ASP A 701 -30.50 -16.78 27.95
N TYR A 702 -29.77 -17.23 28.98
CA TYR A 702 -30.26 -18.01 30.13
C TYR A 702 -30.67 -19.48 29.90
N THR A 703 -30.39 -20.10 28.75
CA THR A 703 -30.69 -21.54 28.52
C THR A 703 -29.52 -22.49 28.77
N GLN A 704 -28.32 -21.94 28.95
CA GLN A 704 -27.08 -22.72 29.13
C GLN A 704 -26.97 -23.23 30.57
N GLU A 705 -27.32 -24.49 30.82
CA GLU A 705 -27.27 -25.11 32.16
C GLU A 705 -25.85 -25.17 32.73
N HIS A 706 -24.83 -25.37 31.87
CA HIS A 706 -23.44 -25.59 32.25
C HIS A 706 -22.45 -24.72 31.45
N ARG A 707 -22.68 -23.40 31.40
CA ARG A 707 -21.74 -22.46 30.78
C ARG A 707 -20.41 -22.47 31.53
N TYR A 708 -19.34 -22.89 30.86
CA TYR A 708 -17.98 -22.86 31.39
C TYR A 708 -17.09 -21.97 30.53
N GLU A 709 -16.37 -21.05 31.15
CA GLU A 709 -15.50 -20.08 30.47
C GLU A 709 -14.04 -20.21 30.92
N GLU A 710 -13.14 -20.13 29.94
CA GLU A 710 -11.70 -19.99 30.16
C GLU A 710 -11.15 -18.82 29.32
N LYS A 711 -10.36 -17.93 29.93
CA LYS A 711 -9.72 -16.81 29.24
C LYS A 711 -8.22 -17.04 29.13
N TYR A 712 -7.65 -16.82 27.95
CA TYR A 712 -6.23 -16.96 27.66
C TYR A 712 -5.66 -15.67 27.06
N PHE A 713 -4.63 -15.12 27.71
CA PHE A 713 -3.85 -14.00 27.17
C PHE A 713 -2.60 -14.52 26.47
N PHE A 714 -2.35 -14.04 25.25
CA PHE A 714 -1.16 -14.30 24.45
C PHE A 714 -0.34 -13.01 24.38
N GLY A 715 0.86 -13.03 24.94
CA GLY A 715 1.74 -11.86 24.98
C GLY A 715 2.81 -12.01 26.05
N ASP A 716 3.58 -10.94 26.24
CA ASP A 716 4.69 -11.00 27.19
C ASP A 716 4.16 -11.04 28.63
N ALA A 717 4.29 -12.19 29.29
CA ALA A 717 3.94 -12.36 30.70
C ALA A 717 4.69 -11.39 31.64
N ASP A 718 5.81 -10.82 31.20
CA ASP A 718 6.55 -9.81 31.95
C ASP A 718 6.10 -8.36 31.65
N SER A 719 5.25 -8.14 30.64
CA SER A 719 4.64 -6.83 30.37
C SER A 719 3.81 -6.37 31.56
N GLU A 720 3.96 -5.08 31.90
CA GLU A 720 3.15 -4.43 32.93
C GLU A 720 1.65 -4.43 32.61
N PHE A 721 1.28 -4.35 31.33
CA PHE A 721 -0.13 -4.40 30.92
C PHE A 721 -0.73 -5.79 31.13
N VAL A 722 0.01 -6.85 30.79
CA VAL A 722 -0.44 -8.23 31.02
C VAL A 722 -0.63 -8.49 32.52
N ARG A 723 0.32 -8.05 33.35
CA ARG A 723 0.21 -8.12 34.82
C ARG A 723 -1.01 -7.35 35.35
N TYR A 724 -1.29 -6.16 34.81
CA TYR A 724 -2.48 -5.40 35.14
C TYR A 724 -3.77 -6.15 34.76
N ALA A 725 -3.85 -6.70 33.54
CA ALA A 725 -5.01 -7.44 33.05
C ALA A 725 -5.30 -8.68 33.91
N ILE A 726 -4.25 -9.39 34.34
CA ILE A 726 -4.37 -10.54 35.25
C ILE A 726 -4.95 -10.11 36.60
N HIS A 727 -4.40 -9.07 37.22
CA HIS A 727 -4.91 -8.60 38.51
C HIS A 727 -6.36 -8.08 38.43
N ALA A 728 -6.76 -7.50 37.30
CA ALA A 728 -8.15 -7.11 37.06
C ALA A 728 -9.09 -8.33 36.98
N ASP A 729 -8.66 -9.42 36.32
CA ASP A 729 -9.42 -10.66 36.19
C ASP A 729 -9.39 -11.53 37.46
N GLU A 730 -8.30 -11.51 38.25
CA GLU A 730 -8.19 -12.22 39.54
C GLU A 730 -9.27 -11.81 40.54
N ALA A 731 -9.73 -10.56 40.46
CA ALA A 731 -10.85 -10.06 41.26
C ALA A 731 -12.20 -10.69 40.86
N LEU A 732 -12.29 -11.23 39.64
CA LEU A 732 -13.48 -11.81 39.02
C LEU A 732 -13.33 -13.35 38.91
N ARG A 733 -13.23 -14.06 40.04
CA ARG A 733 -12.95 -15.51 40.18
C ARG A 733 -13.94 -16.52 39.52
N VAL A 734 -14.77 -16.10 38.57
CA VAL A 734 -15.83 -16.96 37.99
C VAL A 734 -15.29 -17.90 36.90
N TYR A 735 -14.16 -17.58 36.26
CA TYR A 735 -13.61 -18.33 35.12
C TYR A 735 -12.13 -18.67 35.33
N LYS A 736 -11.63 -19.65 34.56
CA LYS A 736 -10.21 -20.01 34.58
C LYS A 736 -9.41 -19.00 33.73
N LEU A 737 -8.32 -18.50 34.28
CA LEU A 737 -7.41 -17.58 33.60
C LEU A 737 -6.09 -18.28 33.27
N GLY A 738 -5.65 -18.16 32.02
CA GLY A 738 -4.37 -18.69 31.55
C GLY A 738 -3.57 -17.65 30.77
N ILE A 739 -2.25 -17.86 30.73
CA ILE A 739 -1.33 -16.98 30.00
C ILE A 739 -0.43 -17.85 29.13
N VAL A 740 -0.27 -17.44 27.87
CA VAL A 740 0.70 -17.96 26.93
C VAL A 740 1.77 -16.87 26.82
N HIS A 741 2.94 -17.14 27.40
CA HIS A 741 4.07 -16.23 27.30
C HIS A 741 4.59 -16.28 25.88
N GLU A 742 4.47 -15.16 25.19
CA GLU A 742 5.10 -14.92 23.91
C GLU A 742 5.88 -13.62 24.04
N LYS A 743 7.20 -13.64 23.79
CA LYS A 743 8.00 -12.41 23.87
C LYS A 743 7.61 -11.48 22.73
N ARG A 744 6.64 -10.60 22.99
CA ARG A 744 6.11 -9.68 21.99
C ARG A 744 6.18 -8.23 22.42
N SER A 745 6.87 -7.41 21.62
CA SER A 745 6.91 -5.95 21.78
C SER A 745 5.66 -5.26 21.21
N SER A 746 4.91 -5.94 20.34
CA SER A 746 3.90 -5.33 19.47
C SER A 746 2.45 -5.40 19.97
N GLY A 747 2.19 -5.95 21.15
CA GLY A 747 0.85 -5.97 21.77
C GLY A 747 0.44 -7.27 22.45
N VAL A 748 -0.87 -7.38 22.76
CA VAL A 748 -1.47 -8.50 23.49
C VAL A 748 -2.72 -9.00 22.75
N GLU A 749 -2.87 -10.32 22.66
CA GLU A 749 -4.05 -10.99 22.12
C GLU A 749 -4.79 -11.72 23.23
N LYS A 750 -6.11 -11.79 23.16
CA LYS A 750 -6.97 -12.45 24.14
C LYS A 750 -7.92 -13.41 23.43
N LEU A 751 -7.91 -14.66 23.87
CA LEU A 751 -8.84 -15.70 23.47
C LEU A 751 -9.77 -16.00 24.64
N ASN A 752 -11.06 -15.89 24.42
CA ASN A 752 -12.09 -16.31 25.35
C ASN A 752 -12.69 -17.62 24.85
N LEU A 753 -12.67 -18.67 25.64
CA LEU A 753 -13.30 -19.95 25.35
C LEU A 753 -14.55 -20.09 26.19
N MET A 754 -15.66 -20.46 25.55
CA MET A 754 -16.91 -20.74 26.24
C MET A 754 -17.45 -22.07 25.70
N GLY A 755 -17.80 -22.98 26.61
CA GLY A 755 -18.41 -24.26 26.25
C GLY A 755 -19.59 -24.61 27.14
N GLY A 756 -20.26 -25.71 26.78
CA GLY A 756 -21.37 -26.26 27.55
C GLY A 756 -22.77 -25.89 27.02
N PHE A 757 -22.86 -25.34 25.81
CA PHE A 757 -24.14 -25.12 25.12
C PHE A 757 -24.48 -26.27 24.18
N HIS A 758 -25.77 -26.41 23.85
CA HIS A 758 -26.31 -27.42 22.95
C HIS A 758 -26.95 -26.80 21.70
N LEU A 759 -27.39 -27.63 20.75
CA LEU A 759 -28.05 -27.14 19.53
C LEU A 759 -29.29 -26.30 19.83
N GLU A 760 -30.01 -26.64 20.89
CA GLU A 760 -31.23 -25.98 21.34
C GLU A 760 -30.98 -24.52 21.75
N ASP A 761 -29.75 -24.19 22.15
CA ASP A 761 -29.34 -22.84 22.55
C ASP A 761 -28.97 -21.96 21.34
N LEU A 762 -28.68 -22.57 20.19
CA LEU A 762 -28.23 -21.87 18.99
C LEU A 762 -29.40 -21.15 18.30
N MET A 763 -29.31 -19.82 18.21
CA MET A 763 -30.33 -19.04 17.48
C MET A 763 -30.38 -19.41 15.99
N TYR A 764 -29.23 -19.75 15.39
CA TYR A 764 -29.17 -20.24 14.00
C TYR A 764 -30.02 -21.50 13.80
N TYR A 765 -29.90 -22.48 14.71
CA TYR A 765 -30.64 -23.74 14.66
C TYR A 765 -32.15 -23.51 14.84
N ARG A 766 -32.53 -22.72 15.84
CA ARG A 766 -33.95 -22.41 16.12
C ARG A 766 -34.63 -21.67 14.97
N ASN A 767 -33.95 -20.66 14.41
CA ASN A 767 -34.47 -19.91 13.27
C ASN A 767 -34.57 -20.78 12.01
N GLY A 768 -33.61 -21.70 11.82
CA GLY A 768 -33.58 -22.60 10.68
C GLY A 768 -34.59 -23.75 10.75
N ARG A 769 -35.03 -24.14 11.95
CA ARG A 769 -35.92 -25.29 12.18
C ARG A 769 -37.20 -25.22 11.35
N THR A 770 -37.91 -24.09 11.37
CA THR A 770 -39.17 -23.91 10.64
C THR A 770 -38.97 -24.07 9.13
N TYR A 771 -37.83 -23.60 8.61
CA TYR A 771 -37.48 -23.81 7.21
C TYR A 771 -37.20 -25.29 6.93
N TYR A 772 -36.38 -25.94 7.75
CA TYR A 772 -36.09 -27.36 7.61
C TYR A 772 -37.36 -28.24 7.58
N GLU A 773 -38.29 -28.01 8.51
CA GLU A 773 -39.58 -28.72 8.56
C GLU A 773 -40.42 -28.47 7.29
N THR A 774 -40.49 -27.20 6.84
CA THR A 774 -41.24 -26.81 5.63
C THR A 774 -40.66 -27.43 4.36
N TYR A 775 -39.33 -27.41 4.21
CA TYR A 775 -38.66 -28.01 3.05
C TYR A 775 -38.79 -29.54 3.07
N THR A 776 -38.64 -30.17 4.23
CA THR A 776 -38.84 -31.63 4.37
C THR A 776 -40.28 -32.02 4.01
N ALA A 777 -41.28 -31.25 4.46
CA ALA A 777 -42.68 -31.45 4.07
C ALA A 777 -42.92 -31.28 2.56
N ASN A 778 -42.11 -30.45 1.89
CA ASN A 778 -42.15 -30.25 0.44
C ASN A 778 -41.34 -31.29 -0.36
N GLY A 779 -40.85 -32.34 0.30
CA GLY A 779 -40.14 -33.47 -0.30
C GLY A 779 -38.66 -33.24 -0.53
N TYR A 780 -38.02 -32.33 0.22
CA TYR A 780 -36.56 -32.20 0.21
C TYR A 780 -35.90 -33.27 1.08
N GLU A 781 -34.80 -33.82 0.58
CA GLU A 781 -34.01 -34.85 1.26
C GLU A 781 -32.61 -34.32 1.55
N PHE A 782 -32.37 -33.99 2.82
CA PHE A 782 -31.12 -33.37 3.24
C PHE A 782 -30.08 -34.38 3.74
N HIS A 783 -30.44 -35.59 4.12
CA HIS A 783 -29.55 -36.53 4.81
C HIS A 783 -29.05 -37.64 3.88
N GLY A 784 -27.79 -38.05 4.03
CA GLY A 784 -27.25 -39.26 3.40
C GLY A 784 -27.70 -40.56 4.08
N MET A 785 -28.11 -40.46 5.35
CA MET A 785 -28.59 -41.56 6.19
C MET A 785 -30.10 -41.51 6.44
N GLU A 786 -30.66 -42.59 6.98
CA GLU A 786 -32.08 -42.69 7.28
C GLU A 786 -32.49 -41.71 8.40
N PRO A 787 -33.51 -40.85 8.19
CA PRO A 787 -33.90 -39.83 9.17
C PRO A 787 -34.30 -40.39 10.55
N ALA A 788 -34.74 -41.65 10.62
CA ALA A 788 -35.11 -42.32 11.87
C ALA A 788 -33.92 -42.56 12.82
N GLN A 789 -32.69 -42.47 12.32
CA GLN A 789 -31.46 -42.61 13.12
C GLN A 789 -30.98 -41.27 13.71
N LEU A 790 -31.57 -40.15 13.29
CA LEU A 790 -31.18 -38.83 13.75
C LEU A 790 -31.83 -38.48 15.09
N PRO A 791 -31.16 -37.65 15.92
CA PRO A 791 -31.75 -37.09 17.13
C PRO A 791 -33.09 -36.40 16.85
N GLU A 792 -34.01 -36.49 17.80
CA GLU A 792 -35.31 -35.79 17.69
C GLU A 792 -35.11 -34.29 17.47
N LEU A 793 -35.94 -33.72 16.59
CA LEU A 793 -35.90 -32.30 16.30
C LEU A 793 -36.52 -31.53 17.48
N ARG A 794 -35.66 -31.09 18.39
CA ARG A 794 -36.04 -30.42 19.65
C ARG A 794 -36.37 -28.94 19.50
#